data_AF-A0A4V1SCZ4-F1
#
_entry.id   AF-A0A4V1SCZ4-F1
#
_cell.length_a   1.000
_cell.length_b   1.000
_cell.length_c   1.000
_cell.angle_alpha   90.00
_cell.angle_beta   90.00
_cell.angle_gamma   90.00
#
_symmetry.space_group_name_H-M   'P 1'
#
loop_
_entity.id
_entity.type
_entity.pdbx_description
1 polymer ?
#
loop_
_entity_poly.entity_id
_entity_poly.type
_entity_poly.pdbx_seq_one_letter_code
_entity_poly.pdbx_strand_id
1 'polypeptide(L)'
;MKQALFFAVSMAAMVAAMPAQAQEGAAFETAGEIVVTAQKRTQNVQDVPISIAVISGDELQQQGSASLVDYAGYVPGMNVSNSGTPGQTTITLRGVAPLNASQTVGIYLDDAPVGSSAIYNRAGAFTIDLMPYDLQRIEVLKGPQGTLYGASSIGGLVKYVTVQPNTNAFSVKAGVEGFAIKGGDGLGWGAQAMVNVPVIQDRLAVSGSFAWRSTPGWVDSVNNAALKDQNDYEQRGGRAALLWTPTPEFSVKLAGIWQSLDSEGNGLYAADLTGARLGDGRSYNNYVPESYDIDLDYYSATLDYDFGAATLTSATTYSKTQSRQIQDASYAFGVLFPLLTGGTVPAGITPFSLDLGLKKWTQEVRLASPSGDRFEWLIGGFFTDETTSNSQLVRSYDMAGNTIPALDPLAIVGLPATYKEYAVFGNATFKLSEQFEITGGLRWARNKQTFRQISSGAIVPQADDPGKSSEDVFTYSISPQFHINEDAMLYARLATGYRPGGPNVIVPNVPPTVDADRMKNYEIGLKADFADRMVSVDVAIFMMDWTDIQVVRSFGGVSGGANGGKARSKGIEGSFALRPTPGLTFSATGSYTDASLSEDVPDISGVDGDRLPAVPKFSGALRADYEFELGGGNKGSFGAGIRHASSRLSLVESDPLVARAKPYTSVDLNASVTLGDHWTVRAYARNLFDNKGEMARSTARHGLLSDRELDIMNAPIGRLEGSLTLPQPYLLFLGDTTNPAYAKTAFGLADWAGDRCTGEWAIDGCTVSTGLPRLSPADARAAGARSMVIGVANQGGIIGAAWVAVLVEAMEAGLDIVNGLHTKLTSVPALVEAARRTGQQLIDIRTPPPSIAVGTGRKRTGKRLLTVGTDCALGKKYTALALHRAFALRGLDTDFRATGQTGIMIAGGGMPMDAVVSDFEAGAAEMLSPDAPADHWDVIEGQGSIFNPAYAPVSLGLLHGSQPDVFVVCHDPTRTMILGMESFALPSIEEVIDMTIRLGSRTNPAIRCGGVSFNTSSYDADAAEALMAAERERLGLPVADPIRGGNGFDELVESILA
;
A
#
# COMPACT_ATOMS: atom_id res chain seq x y z
N MET A 1 -26.21 -18.56 -31.26
CA MET A 1 -27.45 -18.24 -32.02
C MET A 1 -28.44 -17.56 -31.10
N LYS A 2 -28.40 -16.23 -31.04
CA LYS A 2 -29.39 -15.28 -30.50
C LYS A 2 -28.83 -13.87 -30.74
N GLN A 3 -28.66 -13.54 -32.03
CA GLN A 3 -28.33 -12.22 -32.55
C GLN A 3 -29.23 -12.07 -33.79
N ALA A 4 -29.71 -10.86 -34.04
CA ALA A 4 -30.73 -10.48 -35.03
C ALA A 4 -32.20 -10.61 -34.56
N LEU A 5 -32.65 -9.64 -33.75
CA LEU A 5 -33.96 -9.00 -33.93
C LEU A 5 -34.07 -7.74 -33.04
N PHE A 6 -33.49 -6.59 -33.40
CA PHE A 6 -33.85 -5.29 -32.79
C PHE A 6 -33.42 -4.07 -33.64
N PHE A 7 -33.48 -4.20 -34.97
CA PHE A 7 -33.25 -3.10 -35.92
C PHE A 7 -34.41 -2.99 -36.91
N ALA A 8 -35.60 -2.69 -36.40
CA ALA A 8 -36.73 -2.20 -37.21
C ALA A 8 -37.88 -1.85 -36.26
N VAL A 9 -38.03 -0.56 -35.96
CA VAL A 9 -39.29 0.19 -35.73
C VAL A 9 -38.92 1.41 -34.87
N SER A 10 -38.53 2.51 -35.54
CA SER A 10 -38.69 3.91 -35.06
C SER A 10 -38.02 4.94 -35.99
N MET A 11 -38.15 4.77 -37.32
CA MET A 11 -37.90 5.82 -38.31
C MET A 11 -39.25 6.23 -38.92
N ALA A 12 -40.14 6.83 -38.11
CA ALA A 12 -41.39 7.40 -38.61
C ALA A 12 -42.03 8.36 -37.60
N ALA A 13 -41.33 9.46 -37.25
CA ALA A 13 -41.95 10.66 -36.66
C ALA A 13 -40.97 11.86 -36.68
N MET A 14 -40.47 12.23 -37.86
CA MET A 14 -39.79 13.52 -38.07
C MET A 14 -40.45 14.25 -39.24
N VAL A 15 -41.69 14.73 -39.05
CA VAL A 15 -42.23 15.84 -39.85
C VAL A 15 -43.25 16.60 -39.01
N ALA A 16 -42.81 17.69 -38.38
CA ALA A 16 -43.64 18.87 -38.15
C ALA A 16 -42.71 20.07 -38.04
N ALA A 17 -42.50 20.74 -39.18
CA ALA A 17 -41.84 22.03 -39.25
C ALA A 17 -42.75 23.11 -38.65
N MET A 18 -42.22 23.95 -37.76
CA MET A 18 -42.75 25.28 -37.46
C MET A 18 -41.60 26.28 -37.19
N PRO A 19 -41.81 27.57 -37.48
CA PRO A 19 -40.77 28.47 -37.94
C PRO A 19 -40.02 29.21 -36.83
N ALA A 20 -38.88 29.77 -37.22
CA ALA A 20 -38.03 30.66 -36.45
C ALA A 20 -38.80 31.85 -35.84
N GLN A 21 -38.68 32.00 -34.52
CA GLN A 21 -38.64 33.29 -33.85
C GLN A 21 -37.37 33.33 -33.01
N ALA A 22 -36.39 34.10 -33.48
CA ALA A 22 -35.30 34.59 -32.66
C ALA A 22 -35.87 35.66 -31.71
N GLN A 23 -35.60 35.55 -30.41
CA GLN A 23 -35.14 36.63 -29.53
C GLN A 23 -34.90 36.12 -28.09
N GLU A 24 -33.69 36.40 -27.59
CA GLU A 24 -33.29 36.58 -26.18
C GLU A 24 -33.87 35.62 -25.13
N GLY A 25 -33.17 34.48 -24.94
CA GLY A 25 -33.41 33.56 -23.84
C GLY A 25 -32.11 33.16 -23.15
N ALA A 26 -31.86 33.75 -21.98
CA ALA A 26 -30.94 33.30 -20.92
C ALA A 26 -29.47 33.09 -21.32
N ALA A 27 -28.78 34.19 -21.59
CA ALA A 27 -27.35 34.35 -21.37
C ALA A 27 -27.02 34.21 -19.86
N PHE A 28 -26.77 32.99 -19.38
CA PHE A 28 -26.26 32.75 -18.02
C PHE A 28 -24.86 32.12 -17.96
N GLU A 29 -24.17 32.01 -19.11
CA GLU A 29 -22.73 31.68 -19.18
C GLU A 29 -21.94 32.60 -20.14
N THR A 30 -22.51 33.73 -20.55
CA THR A 30 -21.88 34.63 -21.55
C THR A 30 -21.07 35.78 -20.93
N ALA A 31 -20.70 35.70 -19.65
CA ALA A 31 -19.90 36.72 -18.98
C ALA A 31 -18.77 36.17 -18.09
N GLY A 32 -18.21 34.99 -18.36
CA GLY A 32 -16.96 34.53 -17.73
C GLY A 32 -16.90 34.51 -16.18
N GLU A 33 -18.03 34.66 -15.49
CA GLU A 33 -18.13 34.63 -14.03
C GLU A 33 -18.57 33.25 -13.59
N ILE A 34 -17.70 32.58 -12.83
CA ILE A 34 -18.00 31.26 -12.28
C ILE A 34 -18.72 31.46 -10.97
N VAL A 35 -20.00 31.06 -10.92
CA VAL A 35 -20.81 31.11 -9.69
C VAL A 35 -20.83 29.75 -8.98
N VAL A 36 -20.71 29.79 -7.66
CA VAL A 36 -20.68 28.60 -6.80
C VAL A 36 -21.67 28.74 -5.65
N THR A 37 -21.99 27.61 -5.02
CA THR A 37 -22.85 27.58 -3.81
C THR A 37 -22.10 27.12 -2.56
N ALA A 38 -20.78 27.33 -2.58
CA ALA A 38 -19.84 26.81 -1.59
C ALA A 38 -20.16 27.23 -0.15
N GLN A 39 -20.66 28.45 0.08
CA GLN A 39 -21.08 28.93 1.40
C GLN A 39 -22.59 28.79 1.66
N LYS A 40 -23.26 27.85 0.96
CA LYS A 40 -24.72 27.69 0.96
C LYS A 40 -25.45 28.96 0.47
N ARG A 41 -24.74 29.80 -0.30
CA ARG A 41 -25.18 31.03 -0.96
C ARG A 41 -24.57 31.07 -2.36
N THR A 42 -25.30 31.62 -3.33
CA THR A 42 -24.77 31.84 -4.68
C THR A 42 -23.80 33.02 -4.66
N GLN A 43 -22.55 32.78 -5.03
CA GLN A 43 -21.48 33.78 -5.03
C GLN A 43 -20.53 33.55 -6.21
N ASN A 44 -19.85 34.61 -6.65
CA ASN A 44 -18.72 34.46 -7.58
C ASN A 44 -17.58 33.71 -6.87
N VAL A 45 -16.93 32.80 -7.58
CA VAL A 45 -15.81 31.99 -7.07
C VAL A 45 -14.62 32.83 -6.58
N GLN A 46 -14.44 34.05 -7.13
CA GLN A 46 -13.38 34.98 -6.74
C GLN A 46 -13.65 35.65 -5.39
N ASP A 47 -14.90 35.69 -4.94
CA ASP A 47 -15.32 36.28 -3.66
C ASP A 47 -15.42 35.25 -2.52
N VAL A 48 -15.13 33.96 -2.79
CA VAL A 48 -15.21 32.93 -1.76
C VAL A 48 -13.83 32.77 -1.07
N PRO A 49 -13.72 32.97 0.25
CA PRO A 49 -12.46 32.90 1.00
C PRO A 49 -12.04 31.46 1.35
N ILE A 50 -12.12 30.57 0.36
CA ILE A 50 -11.70 29.18 0.44
C ILE A 50 -11.01 28.80 -0.88
N SER A 51 -10.04 27.89 -0.82
CA SER A 51 -9.57 27.27 -2.05
C SER A 51 -10.61 26.30 -2.61
N ILE A 52 -11.06 26.58 -3.84
CA ILE A 52 -12.11 25.85 -4.54
C ILE A 52 -11.70 25.64 -6.00
N ALA A 53 -12.02 24.48 -6.57
CA ALA A 53 -11.94 24.23 -7.99
C ALA A 53 -13.35 23.96 -8.55
N VAL A 54 -13.62 24.43 -9.76
CA VAL A 54 -14.90 24.26 -10.44
C VAL A 54 -14.65 23.71 -11.82
N ILE A 55 -15.38 22.66 -12.20
CA ILE A 55 -15.33 22.05 -13.53
C ILE A 55 -16.74 22.04 -14.09
N SER A 56 -16.97 22.57 -15.30
CA SER A 56 -18.30 22.61 -15.91
C SER A 56 -18.67 21.27 -16.55
N GLY A 57 -19.97 20.98 -16.65
CA GLY A 57 -20.46 19.78 -17.34
C GLY A 57 -20.13 19.75 -18.83
N ASP A 58 -20.05 20.91 -19.47
CA ASP A 58 -19.66 21.02 -20.88
C ASP A 58 -18.16 20.80 -21.10
N GLU A 59 -17.31 21.23 -20.16
CA GLU A 59 -15.89 20.92 -20.18
C GLU A 59 -15.64 19.41 -20.06
N LEU A 60 -16.33 18.73 -19.14
CA LEU A 60 -16.26 17.27 -19.01
C LEU A 60 -16.63 16.55 -20.32
N GLN A 61 -17.71 17.00 -20.97
CA GLN A 61 -18.17 16.44 -22.25
C GLN A 61 -17.19 16.72 -23.39
N GLN A 62 -16.61 17.92 -23.46
CA GLN A 62 -15.64 18.28 -24.50
C GLN A 62 -14.34 17.46 -24.38
N GLN A 63 -13.94 17.12 -23.16
CA GLN A 63 -12.75 16.32 -22.88
C GLN A 63 -12.99 14.80 -23.03
N GLY A 64 -14.24 14.37 -23.16
CA GLY A 64 -14.59 12.95 -23.09
C GLY A 64 -14.34 12.35 -21.70
N SER A 65 -14.41 13.17 -20.65
CA SER A 65 -14.23 12.77 -19.25
C SER A 65 -15.55 12.21 -18.71
N ALA A 66 -15.57 10.92 -18.37
CA ALA A 66 -16.80 10.21 -18.01
C ALA A 66 -16.79 9.65 -16.58
N SER A 67 -15.69 9.83 -15.85
CA SER A 67 -15.49 9.37 -14.48
C SER A 67 -14.64 10.35 -13.67
N LEU A 68 -14.72 10.26 -12.34
CA LEU A 68 -13.89 10.99 -11.37
C LEU A 68 -12.39 10.95 -11.69
N VAL A 69 -11.89 9.78 -12.11
CA VAL A 69 -10.48 9.58 -12.45
C VAL A 69 -10.01 10.46 -13.61
N ASP A 70 -10.92 10.75 -14.56
CA ASP A 70 -10.57 11.45 -15.79
C ASP A 70 -10.26 12.93 -15.54
N TYR A 71 -11.04 13.58 -14.67
CA TYR A 71 -10.89 15.01 -14.37
C TYR A 71 -10.11 15.29 -13.08
N ALA A 72 -9.94 14.31 -12.18
CA ALA A 72 -9.17 14.50 -10.95
C ALA A 72 -7.75 15.03 -11.19
N GLY A 73 -7.12 14.61 -12.29
CA GLY A 73 -5.77 15.07 -12.67
C GLY A 73 -5.66 16.55 -13.00
N TYR A 74 -6.78 17.24 -13.25
CA TYR A 74 -6.83 18.68 -13.51
C TYR A 74 -7.14 19.51 -12.26
N VAL A 75 -7.56 18.86 -11.16
CA VAL A 75 -7.89 19.52 -9.89
C VAL A 75 -6.65 19.57 -8.98
N PRO A 76 -6.14 20.77 -8.60
CA PRO A 76 -5.01 20.88 -7.67
C PRO A 76 -5.29 20.18 -6.34
N GLY A 77 -4.33 19.40 -5.85
CA GLY A 77 -4.40 18.76 -4.53
C GLY A 77 -5.36 17.56 -4.44
N MET A 78 -6.04 17.19 -5.54
CA MET A 78 -6.91 16.02 -5.61
C MET A 78 -6.17 14.83 -6.21
N ASN A 79 -6.29 13.67 -5.59
CA ASN A 79 -5.86 12.40 -6.14
C ASN A 79 -6.98 11.38 -6.01
N VAL A 80 -7.11 10.53 -7.00
CA VAL A 80 -8.13 9.48 -7.04
C VAL A 80 -7.45 8.15 -7.34
N SER A 81 -7.78 7.15 -6.53
CA SER A 81 -7.46 5.74 -6.79
C SER A 81 -8.77 4.97 -6.95
N ASN A 82 -8.82 4.07 -7.93
CA ASN A 82 -9.92 3.13 -8.10
C ASN A 82 -9.41 1.76 -8.54
N SER A 83 -10.31 0.77 -8.55
CA SER A 83 -10.05 -0.58 -9.07
C SER A 83 -10.30 -0.69 -10.59
N GLY A 84 -10.29 0.42 -11.34
CA GLY A 84 -10.55 0.44 -12.79
C GLY A 84 -12.01 0.59 -13.23
N THR A 85 -12.97 0.53 -12.30
CA THR A 85 -14.39 0.75 -12.55
C THR A 85 -14.89 1.96 -11.73
N PRO A 86 -15.74 2.85 -12.29
CA PRO A 86 -16.38 3.92 -11.52
C PRO A 86 -17.14 3.37 -10.30
N GLY A 87 -17.28 4.16 -9.23
CA GLY A 87 -17.94 3.71 -8.01
C GLY A 87 -17.05 2.97 -7.00
N GLN A 88 -15.96 2.31 -7.43
CA GLN A 88 -14.94 1.73 -6.53
C GLN A 88 -13.79 2.72 -6.32
N THR A 89 -14.13 3.92 -5.85
CA THR A 89 -13.23 5.06 -5.87
C THR A 89 -12.92 5.57 -4.47
N THR A 90 -11.63 5.82 -4.22
CA THR A 90 -11.12 6.53 -3.03
C THR A 90 -10.59 7.90 -3.45
N ILE A 91 -11.03 8.96 -2.77
CA ILE A 91 -10.59 10.33 -3.00
C ILE A 91 -9.63 10.77 -1.90
N THR A 92 -8.48 11.31 -2.30
CA THR A 92 -7.53 11.98 -1.43
C THR A 92 -7.52 13.46 -1.78
N LEU A 93 -7.68 14.34 -0.79
CA LEU A 93 -7.65 15.79 -0.99
C LEU A 93 -6.69 16.43 0.00
N ARG A 94 -5.76 17.26 -0.50
CA ARG A 94 -4.68 17.89 0.30
C ARG A 94 -3.93 16.89 1.18
N GLY A 95 -3.66 15.70 0.66
CA GLY A 95 -2.92 14.65 1.36
C GLY A 95 -3.68 13.97 2.49
N VAL A 96 -5.00 14.17 2.60
CA VAL A 96 -5.86 13.48 3.56
C VAL A 96 -6.56 12.32 2.86
N ALA A 97 -5.94 11.15 2.92
CA ALA A 97 -6.49 9.89 2.41
C ALA A 97 -7.18 9.12 3.55
N PRO A 98 -8.24 8.33 3.27
CA PRO A 98 -8.76 7.37 4.24
C PRO A 98 -7.70 6.32 4.60
N LEU A 99 -7.36 6.20 5.90
CA LEU A 99 -6.54 5.08 6.43
C LEU A 99 -7.40 3.87 6.89
N ASN A 100 -8.71 4.00 6.74
CA ASN A 100 -9.72 2.96 6.93
C ASN A 100 -10.83 3.18 5.90
N ALA A 101 -11.89 2.37 5.93
CA ALA A 101 -12.96 2.44 4.93
C ALA A 101 -13.94 3.63 5.10
N SER A 102 -13.72 4.54 6.06
CA SER A 102 -14.58 5.70 6.32
C SER A 102 -14.20 6.92 5.47
N GLN A 103 -15.18 7.69 5.00
CA GLN A 103 -14.96 8.88 4.14
C GLN A 103 -14.18 10.00 4.84
N THR A 104 -13.14 10.52 4.19
CA THR A 104 -12.42 11.73 4.60
C THR A 104 -12.77 12.96 3.74
N VAL A 105 -13.34 12.72 2.57
CA VAL A 105 -13.86 13.73 1.63
C VAL A 105 -15.36 13.50 1.47
N GLY A 106 -16.16 14.51 1.78
CA GLY A 106 -17.62 14.43 1.69
C GLY A 106 -18.09 14.50 0.24
N ILE A 107 -19.19 13.83 -0.08
CA ILE A 107 -19.82 13.90 -1.40
C ILE A 107 -21.19 14.54 -1.27
N TYR A 108 -21.46 15.55 -2.09
CA TYR A 108 -22.72 16.26 -2.12
C TYR A 108 -23.36 16.15 -3.49
N LEU A 109 -24.67 15.95 -3.50
CA LEU A 109 -25.50 16.08 -4.68
C LEU A 109 -26.47 17.23 -4.42
N ASP A 110 -26.26 18.33 -5.15
CA ASP A 110 -26.87 19.63 -4.90
C ASP A 110 -26.68 20.11 -3.44
N ASP A 111 -27.71 20.09 -2.61
CA ASP A 111 -27.66 20.60 -1.23
C ASP A 111 -27.37 19.52 -0.17
N ALA A 112 -27.45 18.23 -0.52
CA ALA A 112 -27.45 17.14 0.44
C ALA A 112 -26.23 16.21 0.36
N PRO A 113 -25.73 15.71 1.51
CA PRO A 113 -24.67 14.72 1.51
C PRO A 113 -25.18 13.37 1.02
N VAL A 114 -24.38 12.72 0.18
CA VAL A 114 -24.55 11.32 -0.23
C VAL A 114 -23.39 10.48 0.29
N GLY A 115 -23.63 9.20 0.51
CA GLY A 115 -22.69 8.32 1.22
C GLY A 115 -22.95 8.23 2.72
N SER A 116 -22.36 7.20 3.35
CA SER A 116 -22.58 6.83 4.75
C SER A 116 -21.59 7.51 5.69
N SER A 117 -22.11 7.98 6.82
CA SER A 117 -21.32 8.44 7.97
C SER A 117 -20.92 7.31 8.92
N ALA A 118 -21.51 6.12 8.79
CA ALA A 118 -21.15 4.92 9.56
C ALA A 118 -19.92 4.19 8.98
N ILE A 119 -19.04 3.72 9.86
CA ILE A 119 -17.74 3.12 9.54
C ILE A 119 -17.86 1.89 8.60
N TYR A 120 -18.81 1.00 8.87
CA TYR A 120 -18.88 -0.30 8.19
C TYR A 120 -19.53 -0.29 6.81
N ASN A 121 -20.11 0.82 6.37
CA ASN A 121 -20.65 0.92 5.00
C ASN A 121 -19.57 1.25 3.96
N ARG A 122 -18.30 1.38 4.38
CA ARG A 122 -17.12 1.50 3.51
C ARG A 122 -17.16 2.68 2.51
N ALA A 123 -17.85 3.76 2.85
CA ALA A 123 -18.11 4.86 1.93
C ALA A 123 -16.84 5.58 1.44
N GLY A 124 -15.68 5.41 2.12
CA GLY A 124 -14.39 5.93 1.67
C GLY A 124 -13.77 5.17 0.49
N ALA A 125 -14.20 3.93 0.25
CA ALA A 125 -13.75 3.08 -0.86
C ALA A 125 -14.81 2.92 -1.98
N PHE A 126 -16.08 3.23 -1.69
CA PHE A 126 -17.20 3.13 -2.63
C PHE A 126 -17.84 4.50 -2.88
N THR A 127 -17.03 5.45 -3.37
CA THR A 127 -17.51 6.80 -3.69
C THR A 127 -18.34 6.79 -4.97
N ILE A 128 -19.55 7.35 -4.90
CA ILE A 128 -20.44 7.52 -6.06
C ILE A 128 -19.77 8.41 -7.12
N ASP A 129 -19.83 7.98 -8.37
CA ASP A 129 -19.35 8.70 -9.55
C ASP A 129 -20.56 8.96 -10.47
N LEU A 130 -20.99 10.22 -10.59
CA LEU A 130 -22.15 10.58 -11.43
C LEU A 130 -21.72 10.83 -12.86
N MET A 131 -22.52 10.33 -13.81
CA MET A 131 -22.29 10.64 -15.22
C MET A 131 -22.38 12.15 -15.50
N PRO A 132 -21.49 12.71 -16.34
CA PRO A 132 -21.34 14.15 -16.52
C PRO A 132 -22.51 14.83 -17.25
N TYR A 133 -23.39 14.06 -17.88
CA TYR A 133 -24.33 14.58 -18.90
C TYR A 133 -25.47 15.44 -18.36
N ASP A 134 -25.84 15.29 -17.08
CA ASP A 134 -26.85 16.13 -16.40
C ASP A 134 -26.24 16.97 -15.27
N LEU A 135 -24.91 17.11 -15.28
CA LEU A 135 -24.20 18.00 -14.38
C LEU A 135 -24.10 19.38 -15.01
N GLN A 136 -24.47 20.40 -14.25
CA GLN A 136 -24.11 21.78 -14.56
C GLN A 136 -22.61 21.98 -14.30
N ARG A 137 -22.14 21.53 -13.13
CA ARG A 137 -20.74 21.63 -12.71
C ARG A 137 -20.43 20.71 -11.53
N ILE A 138 -19.14 20.56 -11.26
CA ILE A 138 -18.58 19.93 -10.07
C ILE A 138 -17.80 21.01 -9.31
N GLU A 139 -18.10 21.16 -8.02
CA GLU A 139 -17.40 22.06 -7.10
C GLU A 139 -16.55 21.23 -6.13
N VAL A 140 -15.23 21.45 -6.09
CA VAL A 140 -14.31 20.78 -5.16
C VAL A 140 -13.81 21.79 -4.14
N LEU A 141 -14.34 21.70 -2.91
CA LEU A 141 -13.98 22.58 -1.80
C LEU A 141 -12.87 21.93 -0.99
N LYS A 142 -11.73 22.60 -0.89
CA LYS A 142 -10.51 22.04 -0.30
C LYS A 142 -10.32 22.46 1.16
N GLY A 143 -9.76 21.55 1.95
CA GLY A 143 -9.65 21.70 3.41
C GLY A 143 -10.99 21.52 4.15
N PRO A 144 -10.98 21.52 5.48
CA PRO A 144 -12.13 21.15 6.30
C PRO A 144 -13.37 21.98 6.02
N GLN A 145 -14.52 21.30 5.87
CA GLN A 145 -15.84 21.92 5.65
C GLN A 145 -16.84 21.61 6.78
N GLY A 146 -16.34 21.21 7.94
CA GLY A 146 -17.15 20.74 9.06
C GLY A 146 -18.14 21.76 9.63
N THR A 147 -17.92 23.06 9.47
CA THR A 147 -18.82 24.10 10.00
C THR A 147 -20.14 24.17 9.23
N LEU A 148 -20.11 24.18 7.89
CA LEU A 148 -21.31 24.32 7.06
C LEU A 148 -21.86 22.98 6.57
N TYR A 149 -21.00 21.98 6.39
CA TYR A 149 -21.37 20.70 5.77
C TYR A 149 -21.36 19.54 6.78
N GLY A 150 -20.65 19.67 7.90
CA GLY A 150 -20.69 18.67 8.97
C GLY A 150 -19.72 17.50 8.77
N ALA A 151 -20.19 16.29 9.03
CA ALA A 151 -19.35 15.11 9.16
C ALA A 151 -18.59 14.72 7.87
N SER A 152 -17.52 13.93 8.01
CA SER A 152 -16.78 13.26 6.92
C SER A 152 -16.18 14.19 5.86
N SER A 153 -16.00 15.48 6.19
CA SER A 153 -15.47 16.50 5.28
C SER A 153 -14.17 17.12 5.82
N ILE A 154 -13.23 16.26 6.26
CA ILE A 154 -11.96 16.69 6.87
C ILE A 154 -10.92 17.12 5.83
N GLY A 155 -10.79 16.39 4.72
CA GLY A 155 -9.96 16.79 3.58
C GLY A 155 -10.62 17.85 2.70
N GLY A 156 -11.96 17.85 2.71
CA GLY A 156 -12.84 18.75 1.96
C GLY A 156 -14.09 18.02 1.47
N LEU A 157 -14.67 18.49 0.37
CA LEU A 157 -15.82 17.82 -0.27
C LEU A 157 -15.85 18.02 -1.78
N VAL A 158 -16.50 17.09 -2.47
CA VAL A 158 -16.86 17.15 -3.89
C VAL A 158 -18.38 17.32 -3.98
N LYS A 159 -18.84 18.35 -4.67
CA LYS A 159 -20.25 18.67 -4.84
C LYS A 159 -20.64 18.63 -6.31
N TYR A 160 -21.53 17.72 -6.66
CA TYR A 160 -22.18 17.62 -7.96
C TYR A 160 -23.38 18.57 -7.99
N VAL A 161 -23.41 19.48 -8.97
CA VAL A 161 -24.54 20.41 -9.15
C VAL A 161 -25.26 20.03 -10.43
N THR A 162 -26.56 19.72 -10.33
CA THR A 162 -27.38 19.28 -11.46
C THR A 162 -27.93 20.45 -12.27
N VAL A 163 -28.17 20.23 -13.57
CA VAL A 163 -28.77 21.26 -14.44
C VAL A 163 -30.21 21.53 -14.00
N GLN A 164 -30.51 22.77 -13.62
CA GLN A 164 -31.84 23.16 -13.12
C GLN A 164 -32.87 23.31 -14.26
N PRO A 165 -34.16 22.99 -14.05
CA PRO A 165 -35.22 23.27 -15.03
C PRO A 165 -35.32 24.77 -15.32
N ASN A 166 -35.55 25.13 -16.59
CA ASN A 166 -35.65 26.51 -17.04
C ASN A 166 -37.11 26.85 -17.42
N THR A 167 -37.72 27.83 -16.76
CA THR A 167 -39.11 28.26 -16.96
C THR A 167 -39.34 29.08 -18.24
N ASN A 168 -38.28 29.44 -18.95
CA ASN A 168 -38.35 30.45 -20.01
C ASN A 168 -38.12 29.86 -21.40
N ALA A 169 -37.49 28.68 -21.50
CA ALA A 169 -37.07 28.11 -22.78
C ALA A 169 -37.29 26.61 -22.87
N PHE A 170 -37.90 26.15 -23.96
CA PHE A 170 -37.87 24.74 -24.35
C PHE A 170 -36.49 24.40 -24.91
N SER A 171 -35.89 23.30 -24.47
CA SER A 171 -34.60 22.83 -25.01
C SER A 171 -34.52 21.31 -25.06
N VAL A 172 -33.79 20.81 -26.05
CA VAL A 172 -33.45 19.38 -26.19
C VAL A 172 -31.95 19.28 -26.52
N LYS A 173 -31.24 18.43 -25.78
CA LYS A 173 -29.84 18.09 -26.03
C LYS A 173 -29.75 16.57 -26.16
N ALA A 174 -29.21 16.06 -27.26
CA ALA A 174 -29.01 14.63 -27.45
C ALA A 174 -27.62 14.38 -28.06
N GLY A 175 -27.03 13.23 -27.74
CA GLY A 175 -25.69 12.88 -28.19
C GLY A 175 -25.49 11.37 -28.25
N VAL A 176 -24.60 10.95 -29.14
CA VAL A 176 -24.08 9.60 -29.21
C VAL A 176 -22.56 9.67 -29.30
N GLU A 177 -21.89 8.67 -28.74
CA GLU A 177 -20.43 8.52 -28.80
C GLU A 177 -20.06 7.09 -29.21
N GLY A 178 -18.90 6.96 -29.85
CA GLY A 178 -18.23 5.70 -30.08
C GLY A 178 -16.74 5.90 -29.79
N PHE A 179 -16.12 4.93 -29.12
CA PHE A 179 -14.71 5.00 -28.74
C PHE A 179 -14.09 3.60 -28.67
N ALA A 180 -12.76 3.54 -28.65
CA ALA A 180 -12.01 2.30 -28.50
C ALA A 180 -10.97 2.46 -27.38
N ILE A 181 -10.70 1.38 -26.66
CA ILE A 181 -9.65 1.33 -25.64
C ILE A 181 -8.53 0.43 -26.17
N LYS A 182 -7.29 0.92 -26.12
CA LYS A 182 -6.14 0.15 -26.61
C LYS A 182 -5.92 -1.08 -25.73
N GLY A 183 -6.13 -2.26 -26.31
CA GLY A 183 -6.00 -3.54 -25.62
C GLY A 183 -7.33 -4.24 -25.34
N GLY A 184 -8.47 -3.58 -25.56
CA GLY A 184 -9.77 -4.25 -25.54
C GLY A 184 -10.17 -4.78 -26.91
N ASP A 185 -10.93 -5.88 -26.95
CA ASP A 185 -11.42 -6.47 -28.20
C ASP A 185 -12.70 -5.79 -28.73
N GLY A 186 -13.36 -4.98 -27.90
CA GLY A 186 -14.64 -4.32 -28.20
C GLY A 186 -14.57 -2.81 -28.48
N LEU A 187 -15.66 -2.28 -29.05
CA LEU A 187 -15.91 -0.83 -29.14
C LEU A 187 -16.81 -0.38 -28.00
N GLY A 188 -16.44 0.72 -27.37
CA GLY A 188 -17.30 1.44 -26.43
C GLY A 188 -18.25 2.39 -27.14
N TRP A 189 -19.37 2.66 -26.49
CA TRP A 189 -20.40 3.55 -27.02
C TRP A 189 -21.19 4.19 -25.88
N GLY A 190 -21.87 5.28 -26.20
CA GLY A 190 -22.79 5.93 -25.28
C GLY A 190 -23.86 6.72 -26.02
N ALA A 191 -24.99 6.91 -25.35
CA ALA A 191 -26.12 7.67 -25.83
C ALA A 191 -26.72 8.47 -24.66
N GLN A 192 -27.08 9.71 -24.92
CA GLN A 192 -27.68 10.59 -23.92
C GLN A 192 -28.75 11.48 -24.55
N ALA A 193 -29.76 11.82 -23.76
CA ALA A 193 -30.78 12.79 -24.12
C ALA A 193 -31.22 13.56 -22.88
N MET A 194 -31.48 14.85 -23.06
CA MET A 194 -32.04 15.75 -22.07
C MET A 194 -33.10 16.62 -22.73
N VAL A 195 -34.19 16.87 -22.01
CA VAL A 195 -35.26 17.78 -22.41
C VAL A 195 -35.62 18.71 -21.26
N ASN A 196 -35.88 19.97 -21.57
CA ASN A 196 -36.50 20.94 -20.68
C ASN A 196 -37.77 21.50 -21.32
N VAL A 197 -38.86 21.53 -20.56
CA VAL A 197 -40.18 22.00 -21.01
C VAL A 197 -40.71 23.05 -20.04
N PRO A 198 -40.83 24.32 -20.44
CA PRO A 198 -41.57 25.32 -19.69
C PRO A 198 -43.08 25.04 -19.84
N VAL A 199 -43.67 24.38 -18.84
CA VAL A 199 -45.10 24.04 -18.82
C VAL A 199 -45.97 25.28 -18.64
N ILE A 200 -45.52 26.20 -17.79
CA ILE A 200 -46.09 27.54 -17.64
C ILE A 200 -44.91 28.51 -17.69
N GLN A 201 -44.90 29.37 -18.69
CA GLN A 201 -43.84 30.36 -18.87
C GLN A 201 -43.61 31.16 -17.59
N ASP A 202 -42.33 31.34 -17.23
CA ASP A 202 -41.84 32.04 -16.03
C ASP A 202 -42.24 31.42 -14.67
N ARG A 203 -43.00 30.31 -14.66
CA ARG A 203 -43.58 29.75 -13.41
C ARG A 203 -43.37 28.27 -13.20
N LEU A 204 -43.40 27.46 -14.25
CA LEU A 204 -43.34 26.00 -14.09
C LEU A 204 -42.55 25.39 -15.24
N ALA A 205 -41.49 24.66 -14.89
CA ALA A 205 -40.73 23.86 -15.83
C ALA A 205 -40.57 22.43 -15.31
N VAL A 206 -40.54 21.50 -16.26
CA VAL A 206 -40.12 20.12 -16.03
C VAL A 206 -38.93 19.80 -16.93
N SER A 207 -37.97 19.06 -16.41
CA SER A 207 -36.87 18.54 -17.20
C SER A 207 -36.70 17.04 -16.97
N GLY A 208 -36.15 16.37 -17.96
CA GLY A 208 -35.82 14.95 -17.90
C GLY A 208 -34.53 14.66 -18.65
N SER A 209 -33.73 13.74 -18.14
CA SER A 209 -32.51 13.27 -18.79
C SER A 209 -32.38 11.75 -18.69
N PHE A 210 -31.71 11.15 -19.67
CA PHE A 210 -31.33 9.75 -19.68
C PHE A 210 -29.96 9.62 -20.34
N ALA A 211 -29.10 8.80 -19.76
CA ALA A 211 -27.80 8.47 -20.31
C ALA A 211 -27.53 6.97 -20.16
N TRP A 212 -26.87 6.41 -21.17
CA TRP A 212 -26.45 5.02 -21.20
C TRP A 212 -25.09 4.94 -21.88
N ARG A 213 -24.10 4.36 -21.20
CA ARG A 213 -22.75 4.15 -21.72
C ARG A 213 -22.29 2.72 -21.45
N SER A 214 -21.64 2.11 -22.44
CA SER A 214 -20.96 0.82 -22.32
C SER A 214 -19.47 1.01 -22.64
N THR A 215 -18.63 0.58 -21.71
CA THR A 215 -17.17 0.70 -21.79
C THR A 215 -16.55 -0.70 -21.93
N PRO A 216 -15.75 -0.97 -22.98
CA PRO A 216 -15.15 -2.28 -23.18
C PRO A 216 -14.03 -2.53 -22.18
N GLY A 217 -13.90 -3.78 -21.75
CA GLY A 217 -12.76 -4.24 -20.96
C GLY A 217 -11.50 -4.39 -21.81
N TRP A 218 -10.39 -4.59 -21.12
CA TRP A 218 -9.04 -4.78 -21.67
C TRP A 218 -8.13 -5.61 -20.75
N VAL A 219 -8.65 -6.09 -19.61
CA VAL A 219 -7.93 -6.90 -18.62
C VAL A 219 -8.34 -8.36 -18.76
N ASP A 220 -7.34 -9.22 -18.96
CA ASP A 220 -7.52 -10.67 -18.93
C ASP A 220 -7.10 -11.26 -17.58
N SER A 221 -7.56 -12.47 -17.25
CA SER A 221 -7.00 -13.24 -16.14
C SER A 221 -5.89 -14.18 -16.60
N VAL A 222 -4.79 -14.23 -15.84
CA VAL A 222 -3.74 -15.25 -16.02
C VAL A 222 -4.13 -16.63 -15.51
N ASN A 223 -5.05 -16.70 -14.55
CA ASN A 223 -5.42 -17.96 -13.86
C ASN A 223 -6.74 -18.54 -14.34
N ASN A 224 -7.54 -17.78 -15.08
CA ASN A 224 -8.80 -18.24 -15.64
C ASN A 224 -8.98 -17.74 -17.07
N ALA A 225 -8.67 -18.60 -18.05
CA ALA A 225 -8.75 -18.26 -19.47
C ALA A 225 -10.18 -17.95 -19.97
N ALA A 226 -11.22 -18.21 -19.17
CA ALA A 226 -12.59 -17.80 -19.48
C ALA A 226 -12.86 -16.32 -19.13
N LEU A 227 -12.02 -15.69 -18.31
CA LEU A 227 -12.12 -14.28 -17.94
C LEU A 227 -11.23 -13.45 -18.86
N LYS A 228 -11.83 -12.97 -19.95
CA LYS A 228 -11.21 -12.08 -20.92
C LYS A 228 -11.94 -10.76 -20.97
N ASP A 229 -11.21 -9.66 -21.17
CA ASP A 229 -11.75 -8.30 -21.11
C ASP A 229 -12.68 -8.08 -19.90
N GLN A 230 -12.32 -8.68 -18.76
CA GLN A 230 -13.23 -8.90 -17.64
C GLN A 230 -13.65 -7.61 -16.93
N ASN A 231 -12.99 -6.49 -17.20
CA ASN A 231 -13.26 -5.20 -16.59
C ASN A 231 -14.15 -4.30 -17.45
N ASP A 232 -14.95 -4.88 -18.34
CA ASP A 232 -16.01 -4.14 -19.00
C ASP A 232 -17.07 -3.69 -17.98
N TYR A 233 -17.75 -2.59 -18.32
CA TYR A 233 -18.83 -2.08 -17.49
C TYR A 233 -19.84 -1.25 -18.27
N GLU A 234 -21.03 -1.17 -17.71
CA GLU A 234 -22.16 -0.45 -18.25
C GLU A 234 -22.69 0.55 -17.20
N GLN A 235 -22.99 1.77 -17.64
CA GLN A 235 -23.59 2.81 -16.81
C GLN A 235 -24.90 3.25 -17.43
N ARG A 236 -25.95 3.30 -16.62
CA ARG A 236 -27.26 3.84 -16.99
C ARG A 236 -27.72 4.81 -15.94
N GLY A 237 -28.39 5.87 -16.36
CA GLY A 237 -28.90 6.84 -15.41
C GLY A 237 -29.98 7.71 -16.03
N GLY A 238 -30.87 8.19 -15.18
CA GLY A 238 -31.92 9.10 -15.58
C GLY A 238 -32.29 10.04 -14.45
N ARG A 239 -32.78 11.20 -14.83
CA ARG A 239 -33.30 12.21 -13.90
C ARG A 239 -34.60 12.79 -14.41
N ALA A 240 -35.49 13.10 -13.48
CA ALA A 240 -36.66 13.94 -13.71
C ALA A 240 -36.66 15.06 -12.66
N ALA A 241 -36.88 16.29 -13.09
CA ALA A 241 -36.91 17.44 -12.19
C ALA A 241 -38.04 18.40 -12.54
N LEU A 242 -38.51 19.13 -11.53
CA LEU A 242 -39.56 20.12 -11.62
C LEU A 242 -39.14 21.38 -10.84
N LEU A 243 -39.30 22.54 -11.46
CA LEU A 243 -39.18 23.85 -10.82
C LEU A 243 -40.52 24.56 -10.92
N TRP A 244 -41.07 24.96 -9.78
CA TRP A 244 -42.32 25.70 -9.70
C TRP A 244 -42.13 26.98 -8.87
N THR A 245 -42.34 28.13 -9.50
CA THR A 245 -42.32 29.47 -8.91
C THR A 245 -43.74 30.06 -8.99
N PRO A 246 -44.68 29.63 -8.12
CA PRO A 246 -46.06 30.14 -8.14
C PRO A 246 -46.15 31.64 -7.90
N THR A 247 -45.25 32.18 -7.08
CA THR A 247 -45.04 33.62 -6.84
C THR A 247 -43.54 33.95 -6.92
N PRO A 248 -43.15 35.22 -7.08
CA PRO A 248 -41.73 35.60 -7.07
C PRO A 248 -40.99 35.24 -5.78
N GLU A 249 -41.70 35.22 -4.65
CA GLU A 249 -41.13 34.98 -3.32
C GLU A 249 -41.01 33.49 -2.98
N PHE A 250 -41.76 32.61 -3.65
CA PHE A 250 -41.83 31.19 -3.28
C PHE A 250 -41.46 30.30 -4.46
N SER A 251 -40.49 29.39 -4.24
CA SER A 251 -40.11 28.38 -5.22
C SER A 251 -40.07 26.97 -4.63
N VAL A 252 -40.45 26.00 -5.45
CA VAL A 252 -40.45 24.56 -5.14
C VAL A 252 -39.63 23.85 -6.21
N LYS A 253 -38.62 23.10 -5.78
CA LYS A 253 -37.81 22.24 -6.63
C LYS A 253 -37.99 20.80 -6.19
N LEU A 254 -38.33 19.93 -7.14
CA LEU A 254 -38.39 18.48 -6.92
C LEU A 254 -37.45 17.80 -7.91
N ALA A 255 -36.69 16.81 -7.48
CA ALA A 255 -35.89 15.98 -8.38
C ALA A 255 -35.90 14.52 -7.95
N GLY A 256 -35.86 13.63 -8.94
CA GLY A 256 -35.61 12.20 -8.79
C GLY A 256 -34.47 11.80 -9.73
N ILE A 257 -33.50 11.05 -9.22
CA ILE A 257 -32.34 10.53 -9.96
C ILE A 257 -32.24 9.04 -9.70
N TRP A 258 -32.03 8.29 -10.78
CA TRP A 258 -31.66 6.89 -10.73
C TRP A 258 -30.35 6.70 -11.49
N GLN A 259 -29.42 5.92 -10.95
CA GLN A 259 -28.20 5.50 -11.65
C GLN A 259 -27.87 4.06 -11.30
N SER A 260 -27.48 3.27 -12.30
CA SER A 260 -26.97 1.90 -12.17
C SER A 260 -25.62 1.83 -12.85
N LEU A 261 -24.66 1.16 -12.21
CA LEU A 261 -23.43 0.72 -12.84
C LEU A 261 -23.24 -0.76 -12.57
N ASP A 262 -23.00 -1.51 -13.64
CA ASP A 262 -22.82 -2.95 -13.65
C ASP A 262 -21.47 -3.26 -14.31
N SER A 263 -20.61 -4.02 -13.64
CA SER A 263 -19.27 -4.37 -14.12
C SER A 263 -18.96 -5.83 -13.86
N GLU A 264 -18.30 -6.50 -14.80
CA GLU A 264 -17.98 -7.92 -14.70
C GLU A 264 -16.65 -8.18 -13.95
N GLY A 265 -15.89 -7.14 -13.63
CA GLY A 265 -14.57 -7.26 -13.03
C GLY A 265 -13.82 -5.95 -12.85
N ASN A 266 -12.58 -6.04 -12.36
CA ASN A 266 -11.76 -4.89 -12.00
C ASN A 266 -10.65 -4.63 -13.03
N GLY A 267 -10.34 -3.36 -13.30
CA GLY A 267 -9.23 -2.91 -14.15
C GLY A 267 -7.87 -2.94 -13.45
N LEU A 268 -7.55 -4.06 -12.79
CA LEU A 268 -6.30 -4.28 -12.08
C LEU A 268 -5.33 -5.09 -12.94
N TYR A 269 -4.03 -5.03 -12.62
CA TYR A 269 -3.05 -5.96 -13.16
C TYR A 269 -2.21 -6.55 -12.03
N ALA A 270 -1.66 -7.74 -12.25
CA ALA A 270 -0.76 -8.40 -11.32
C ALA A 270 0.70 -8.19 -11.72
N ALA A 271 1.57 -8.08 -10.72
CA ALA A 271 3.02 -8.04 -10.90
C ALA A 271 3.71 -8.85 -9.81
N ASP A 272 4.87 -9.42 -10.12
CA ASP A 272 5.70 -10.10 -9.14
C ASP A 272 6.40 -9.11 -8.17
N LEU A 273 7.15 -9.64 -7.21
CA LEU A 273 7.87 -8.84 -6.23
C LEU A 273 9.01 -8.00 -6.83
N THR A 274 9.51 -8.35 -8.02
CA THR A 274 10.47 -7.51 -8.77
C THR A 274 9.77 -6.36 -9.50
N GLY A 275 8.44 -6.39 -9.56
CA GLY A 275 7.60 -5.45 -10.28
C GLY A 275 7.44 -5.78 -11.77
N ALA A 276 7.82 -6.98 -12.19
CA ALA A 276 7.53 -7.48 -13.53
C ALA A 276 6.04 -7.84 -13.61
N ARG A 277 5.35 -7.27 -14.59
CA ARG A 277 3.92 -7.52 -14.78
C ARG A 277 3.68 -8.90 -15.36
N LEU A 278 2.62 -9.55 -14.92
CA LEU A 278 2.22 -10.87 -15.41
C LEU A 278 1.51 -10.78 -16.76
N GLY A 279 1.44 -11.91 -17.47
CA GLY A 279 0.74 -12.04 -18.75
C GLY A 279 1.23 -11.06 -19.81
N ASP A 280 0.30 -10.35 -20.43
CA ASP A 280 0.55 -9.32 -21.45
C ASP A 280 0.98 -7.94 -20.86
N GLY A 281 1.16 -7.88 -19.54
CA GLY A 281 1.46 -6.66 -18.79
C GLY A 281 0.24 -5.82 -18.43
N ARG A 282 -0.97 -6.36 -18.64
CA ARG A 282 -2.27 -5.82 -18.24
C ARG A 282 -3.12 -6.85 -17.51
N SER A 283 -2.74 -8.13 -17.56
CA SER A 283 -3.50 -9.23 -16.96
C SER A 283 -3.53 -9.17 -15.42
N TYR A 284 -4.67 -9.56 -14.85
CA TYR A 284 -4.86 -9.79 -13.42
C TYR A 284 -4.73 -11.30 -13.08
N ASN A 285 -4.67 -11.66 -11.80
CA ASN A 285 -4.39 -13.04 -11.36
C ASN A 285 -5.54 -13.72 -10.62
N ASN A 286 -6.78 -13.34 -10.88
CA ASN A 286 -7.97 -13.92 -10.25
C ASN A 286 -8.41 -15.27 -10.88
N TYR A 287 -8.90 -16.19 -10.05
CA TYR A 287 -9.56 -17.43 -10.42
C TYR A 287 -11.07 -17.24 -10.66
N VAL A 288 -11.71 -16.30 -9.96
CA VAL A 288 -13.15 -16.01 -10.08
C VAL A 288 -13.41 -14.61 -10.64
N PRO A 289 -14.54 -14.38 -11.37
CA PRO A 289 -14.95 -13.04 -11.74
C PRO A 289 -15.13 -12.16 -10.50
N GLU A 290 -14.70 -10.90 -10.59
CA GLU A 290 -14.81 -9.92 -9.51
C GLU A 290 -15.88 -8.87 -9.82
N SER A 291 -17.08 -9.34 -10.16
CA SER A 291 -18.20 -8.50 -10.57
C SER A 291 -18.57 -7.47 -9.51
N TYR A 292 -19.02 -6.31 -9.96
CA TYR A 292 -19.40 -5.18 -9.13
C TYR A 292 -20.62 -4.47 -9.68
N ASP A 293 -21.63 -4.26 -8.84
CA ASP A 293 -22.77 -3.39 -9.12
C ASP A 293 -22.91 -2.28 -8.07
N ILE A 294 -23.40 -1.12 -8.53
CA ILE A 294 -23.87 -0.05 -7.66
C ILE A 294 -25.11 0.64 -8.24
N ASP A 295 -26.18 0.63 -7.45
CA ASP A 295 -27.44 1.31 -7.72
C ASP A 295 -27.60 2.53 -6.79
N LEU A 296 -28.04 3.66 -7.33
CA LEU A 296 -28.42 4.87 -6.61
C LEU A 296 -29.84 5.29 -7.00
N ASP A 297 -30.71 5.40 -5.99
CA ASP A 297 -31.96 6.15 -6.06
C ASP A 297 -31.82 7.41 -5.19
N TYR A 298 -32.13 8.58 -5.72
CA TYR A 298 -32.07 9.85 -5.00
C TYR A 298 -33.29 10.70 -5.30
N TYR A 299 -33.94 11.22 -4.26
CA TYR A 299 -35.10 12.09 -4.36
C TYR A 299 -34.90 13.31 -3.47
N SER A 300 -35.15 14.50 -4.01
CA SER A 300 -35.03 15.76 -3.28
C SER A 300 -36.25 16.64 -3.44
N ALA A 301 -36.53 17.41 -2.39
CA ALA A 301 -37.49 18.49 -2.37
C ALA A 301 -36.85 19.71 -1.69
N THR A 302 -36.75 20.82 -2.41
CA THR A 302 -36.25 22.09 -1.89
C THR A 302 -37.35 23.14 -2.00
N LEU A 303 -37.63 23.80 -0.88
CA LEU A 303 -38.59 24.90 -0.78
C LEU A 303 -37.83 26.16 -0.39
N ASP A 304 -37.95 27.21 -1.18
CA ASP A 304 -37.38 28.53 -0.89
C ASP A 304 -38.51 29.55 -0.73
N TYR A 305 -38.49 30.32 0.35
CA TYR A 305 -39.41 31.45 0.57
C TYR A 305 -38.63 32.71 0.95
N ASP A 306 -38.80 33.78 0.18
CA ASP A 306 -38.20 35.09 0.43
C ASP A 306 -39.14 36.00 1.23
N PHE A 307 -38.75 36.34 2.46
CA PHE A 307 -39.46 37.30 3.30
C PHE A 307 -38.99 38.76 3.08
N GLY A 308 -38.09 39.00 2.12
CA GLY A 308 -37.43 40.28 1.86
C GLY A 308 -36.30 40.57 2.84
N ALA A 309 -36.54 40.41 4.15
CA ALA A 309 -35.50 40.59 5.18
C ALA A 309 -34.61 39.35 5.37
N ALA A 310 -35.08 38.18 4.91
CA ALA A 310 -34.34 36.92 4.91
C ALA A 310 -35.02 35.89 3.99
N THR A 311 -34.24 34.96 3.46
CA THR A 311 -34.73 33.81 2.70
C THR A 311 -34.69 32.55 3.56
N LEU A 312 -35.81 31.84 3.64
CA LEU A 312 -35.90 30.51 4.26
C LEU A 312 -35.76 29.44 3.18
N THR A 313 -34.80 28.54 3.35
CA THR A 313 -34.68 27.32 2.54
C THR A 313 -34.95 26.10 3.41
N SER A 314 -35.80 25.19 2.93
CA SER A 314 -35.97 23.84 3.46
C SER A 314 -35.60 22.83 2.39
N ALA A 315 -34.53 22.07 2.61
CA ALA A 315 -34.07 21.02 1.70
C ALA A 315 -34.23 19.65 2.37
N THR A 316 -34.96 18.75 1.72
CA THR A 316 -35.28 17.41 2.20
C THR A 316 -34.87 16.38 1.18
N THR A 317 -34.18 15.32 1.57
CA THR A 317 -33.75 14.28 0.64
C THR A 317 -33.92 12.87 1.18
N TYR A 318 -34.29 11.93 0.30
CA TYR A 318 -34.16 10.50 0.50
C TYR A 318 -33.19 9.93 -0.52
N SER A 319 -32.25 9.10 -0.08
CA SER A 319 -31.45 8.30 -1.00
C SER A 319 -31.33 6.85 -0.54
N LYS A 320 -31.19 5.98 -1.53
CA LYS A 320 -30.88 4.57 -1.35
C LYS A 320 -29.70 4.23 -2.25
N THR A 321 -28.65 3.68 -1.68
CA THR A 321 -27.52 3.14 -2.42
C THR A 321 -27.37 1.67 -2.09
N GLN A 322 -27.22 0.84 -3.12
CA GLN A 322 -26.96 -0.58 -2.97
C GLN A 322 -25.71 -0.90 -3.77
N SER A 323 -24.73 -1.57 -3.16
CA SER A 323 -23.53 -2.01 -3.85
C SER A 323 -23.30 -3.48 -3.54
N ARG A 324 -23.02 -4.27 -4.58
CA ARG A 324 -22.66 -5.68 -4.46
C ARG A 324 -21.34 -5.91 -5.17
N GLN A 325 -20.44 -6.62 -4.52
CA GLN A 325 -19.12 -6.93 -5.04
C GLN A 325 -18.79 -8.40 -4.79
N ILE A 326 -18.15 -9.05 -5.76
CA ILE A 326 -17.43 -10.30 -5.56
C ILE A 326 -15.93 -9.99 -5.66
N GLN A 327 -15.15 -10.52 -4.72
CA GLN A 327 -13.68 -10.44 -4.75
C GLN A 327 -13.09 -11.84 -4.73
N ASP A 328 -11.96 -12.04 -5.41
CA ASP A 328 -11.21 -13.27 -5.29
C ASP A 328 -10.36 -13.24 -4.00
N ALA A 329 -10.87 -13.90 -2.96
CA ALA A 329 -10.16 -14.05 -1.70
C ALA A 329 -9.42 -15.40 -1.61
N SER A 330 -9.22 -16.11 -2.74
CA SER A 330 -8.53 -17.41 -2.76
C SER A 330 -7.10 -17.30 -2.23
N TYR A 331 -6.40 -16.20 -2.57
CA TYR A 331 -5.05 -15.92 -2.07
C TYR A 331 -4.99 -15.64 -0.56
N ALA A 332 -6.09 -15.19 0.04
CA ALA A 332 -6.16 -14.86 1.47
C ALA A 332 -6.66 -16.04 2.31
N PHE A 333 -7.69 -16.75 1.83
CA PHE A 333 -8.41 -17.77 2.61
C PHE A 333 -8.31 -19.18 2.03
N GLY A 334 -8.28 -19.32 0.70
CA GLY A 334 -8.20 -20.63 0.03
C GLY A 334 -6.93 -21.40 0.40
N VAL A 335 -5.87 -20.66 0.71
CA VAL A 335 -4.56 -21.16 1.18
C VAL A 335 -4.63 -21.80 2.57
N LEU A 336 -5.66 -21.49 3.36
CA LEU A 336 -5.81 -22.00 4.72
C LEU A 336 -6.50 -23.36 4.76
N PHE A 337 -7.10 -23.84 3.67
CA PHE A 337 -7.88 -25.09 3.68
C PHE A 337 -7.08 -26.32 4.13
N PRO A 338 -5.81 -26.52 3.70
CA PRO A 338 -4.99 -27.62 4.23
C PRO A 338 -4.78 -27.49 5.74
N LEU A 339 -4.52 -26.28 6.24
CA LEU A 339 -4.33 -26.04 7.66
C LEU A 339 -5.61 -26.32 8.46
N LEU A 340 -6.76 -25.85 7.98
CA LEU A 340 -8.06 -26.01 8.65
C LEU A 340 -8.57 -27.46 8.66
N THR A 341 -8.07 -28.30 7.76
CA THR A 341 -8.55 -29.68 7.56
C THR A 341 -7.50 -30.75 7.87
N GLY A 342 -6.34 -30.36 8.43
CA GLY A 342 -5.25 -31.29 8.73
C GLY A 342 -4.64 -31.93 7.47
N GLY A 343 -4.62 -31.21 6.35
CA GLY A 343 -4.07 -31.64 5.06
C GLY A 343 -5.03 -32.46 4.19
N THR A 344 -6.27 -32.70 4.63
CA THR A 344 -7.22 -33.54 3.89
C THR A 344 -7.84 -32.85 2.68
N VAL A 345 -7.92 -31.51 2.70
CA VAL A 345 -8.39 -30.68 1.59
C VAL A 345 -7.23 -29.79 1.11
N PRO A 346 -6.88 -29.81 -0.20
CA PRO A 346 -5.85 -28.93 -0.74
C PRO A 346 -6.32 -27.47 -0.74
N ALA A 347 -5.42 -26.54 -1.08
CA ALA A 347 -5.81 -25.15 -1.28
C ALA A 347 -6.89 -25.03 -2.37
N GLY A 348 -7.78 -24.05 -2.22
CA GLY A 348 -8.95 -23.93 -3.08
C GLY A 348 -9.33 -22.50 -3.41
N ILE A 349 -10.49 -22.36 -4.04
CA ILE A 349 -11.04 -21.09 -4.52
C ILE A 349 -12.00 -20.53 -3.46
N THR A 350 -11.87 -19.24 -3.18
CA THR A 350 -12.67 -18.54 -2.15
C THR A 350 -13.24 -17.22 -2.69
N PRO A 351 -14.43 -17.22 -3.32
CA PRO A 351 -15.12 -15.97 -3.64
C PRO A 351 -15.63 -15.32 -2.35
N PHE A 352 -15.39 -14.02 -2.23
CA PHE A 352 -15.84 -13.15 -1.15
C PHE A 352 -16.93 -12.22 -1.69
N SER A 353 -18.18 -12.47 -1.31
CA SER A 353 -19.30 -11.60 -1.65
C SER A 353 -19.50 -10.54 -0.57
N LEU A 354 -19.59 -9.29 -0.97
CA LEU A 354 -19.86 -8.13 -0.13
C LEU A 354 -21.09 -7.39 -0.66
N ASP A 355 -22.11 -7.25 0.19
CA ASP A 355 -23.32 -6.50 -0.08
C ASP A 355 -23.43 -5.35 0.93
N LEU A 356 -23.44 -4.12 0.40
CA LEU A 356 -23.54 -2.88 1.16
C LEU A 356 -24.82 -2.15 0.77
N GLY A 357 -25.70 -1.91 1.74
CA GLY A 357 -26.90 -1.11 1.56
C GLY A 357 -26.85 0.14 2.42
N LEU A 358 -27.32 1.27 1.89
CA LEU A 358 -27.50 2.53 2.61
C LEU A 358 -28.88 3.09 2.26
N LYS A 359 -29.67 3.40 3.29
CA LYS A 359 -30.84 4.28 3.17
C LYS A 359 -30.55 5.53 4.01
N LYS A 360 -30.74 6.70 3.42
CA LYS A 360 -30.42 7.98 4.06
C LYS A 360 -31.55 8.97 3.86
N TRP A 361 -32.00 9.57 4.96
CA TRP A 361 -32.93 10.69 4.95
C TRP A 361 -32.23 11.91 5.53
N THR A 362 -32.29 13.05 4.83
CA THR A 362 -31.72 14.30 5.34
C THR A 362 -32.74 15.43 5.31
N GLN A 363 -32.63 16.34 6.27
CA GLN A 363 -33.39 17.58 6.35
C GLN A 363 -32.46 18.72 6.77
N GLU A 364 -32.36 19.74 5.94
CA GLU A 364 -31.72 21.02 6.27
C GLU A 364 -32.78 22.12 6.23
N VAL A 365 -32.81 22.98 7.26
CA VAL A 365 -33.62 24.21 7.25
C VAL A 365 -32.68 25.35 7.59
N ARG A 366 -32.62 26.36 6.73
CA ARG A 366 -31.72 27.51 6.88
C ARG A 366 -32.44 28.82 6.61
N LEU A 367 -32.09 29.85 7.38
CA LEU A 367 -32.53 31.22 7.20
C LEU A 367 -31.30 32.09 6.93
N ALA A 368 -31.37 32.89 5.87
CA ALA A 368 -30.25 33.66 5.36
C ALA A 368 -30.65 35.12 5.12
N SER A 369 -29.87 36.09 5.60
CA SER A 369 -30.05 37.50 5.22
C SER A 369 -29.79 37.72 3.73
N PRO A 370 -30.25 38.83 3.13
CA PRO A 370 -29.79 39.28 1.82
C PRO A 370 -28.27 39.43 1.77
N SER A 371 -27.70 39.26 0.57
CA SER A 371 -26.29 39.56 0.29
C SER A 371 -26.11 41.06 0.03
N GLY A 372 -24.91 41.59 0.29
CA GLY A 372 -24.56 42.99 0.02
C GLY A 372 -24.57 43.88 1.27
N ASP A 373 -25.31 43.51 2.31
CA ASP A 373 -25.36 44.27 3.57
C ASP A 373 -24.03 44.28 4.33
N ARG A 374 -23.87 45.25 5.24
CA ARG A 374 -22.70 45.34 6.12
C ARG A 374 -22.56 44.12 7.04
N PHE A 375 -23.67 43.51 7.41
CA PHE A 375 -23.73 42.32 8.23
C PHE A 375 -24.59 41.28 7.54
N GLU A 376 -23.97 40.21 7.06
CA GLU A 376 -24.63 39.08 6.44
C GLU A 376 -24.61 37.90 7.40
N TRP A 377 -25.70 37.13 7.47
CA TRP A 377 -25.78 35.98 8.37
C TRP A 377 -26.61 34.84 7.79
N LEU A 378 -26.27 33.63 8.20
CA LEU A 378 -27.00 32.40 7.92
C LEU A 378 -27.05 31.58 9.21
N ILE A 379 -28.23 31.05 9.53
CA ILE A 379 -28.42 30.09 10.62
C ILE A 379 -29.22 28.91 10.09
N GLY A 380 -28.86 27.70 10.51
CA GLY A 380 -29.55 26.50 10.06
C GLY A 380 -29.55 25.36 11.07
N GLY A 381 -30.51 24.46 10.89
CA GLY A 381 -30.58 23.16 11.52
C GLY A 381 -30.40 22.06 10.48
N PHE A 382 -29.73 20.98 10.86
CA PHE A 382 -29.51 19.82 10.02
C PHE A 382 -29.85 18.52 10.78
N PHE A 383 -30.47 17.59 10.08
CA PHE A 383 -30.80 16.26 10.57
C PHE A 383 -30.49 15.21 9.50
N THR A 384 -29.91 14.08 9.90
CA THR A 384 -29.77 12.88 9.06
C THR A 384 -30.19 11.64 9.84
N ASP A 385 -30.83 10.69 9.15
CA ASP A 385 -31.10 9.33 9.63
C ASP A 385 -30.63 8.34 8.56
N GLU A 386 -29.68 7.49 8.95
CA GLU A 386 -29.03 6.52 8.06
C GLU A 386 -29.25 5.12 8.61
N THR A 387 -29.66 4.22 7.73
CA THR A 387 -29.69 2.77 8.00
C THR A 387 -28.78 2.08 6.99
N THR A 388 -27.80 1.33 7.50
CA THR A 388 -26.84 0.61 6.67
C THR A 388 -26.92 -0.90 6.88
N SER A 389 -26.69 -1.64 5.81
CA SER A 389 -26.39 -3.07 5.84
C SER A 389 -24.98 -3.30 5.30
N ASN A 390 -24.32 -4.30 5.87
CA ASN A 390 -23.08 -4.84 5.36
C ASN A 390 -23.16 -6.35 5.58
N SER A 391 -23.31 -7.11 4.50
CA SER A 391 -23.40 -8.56 4.50
C SER A 391 -22.21 -9.13 3.73
N GLN A 392 -21.48 -10.02 4.35
CA GLN A 392 -20.30 -10.68 3.80
C GLN A 392 -20.54 -12.17 3.81
N LEU A 393 -20.25 -12.82 2.68
CA LEU A 393 -20.31 -14.26 2.53
C LEU A 393 -19.03 -14.74 1.87
N VAL A 394 -18.34 -15.65 2.55
CA VAL A 394 -17.11 -16.27 2.07
C VAL A 394 -17.40 -17.74 1.86
N ARG A 395 -17.22 -18.21 0.64
CA ARG A 395 -17.54 -19.60 0.25
C ARG A 395 -16.27 -20.39 -0.01
N SER A 396 -16.34 -21.71 0.14
CA SER A 396 -15.18 -22.59 -0.04
C SER A 396 -15.41 -23.58 -1.17
N TYR A 397 -14.58 -23.50 -2.21
CA TYR A 397 -14.58 -24.44 -3.33
C TYR A 397 -13.19 -25.07 -3.51
N ASP A 398 -13.14 -26.30 -4.02
CA ASP A 398 -11.89 -26.87 -4.53
C ASP A 398 -11.48 -26.18 -5.86
N MET A 399 -10.30 -26.52 -6.37
CA MET A 399 -9.80 -25.96 -7.65
C MET A 399 -10.62 -26.40 -8.88
N ALA A 400 -11.50 -27.39 -8.74
CA ALA A 400 -12.43 -27.82 -9.78
C ALA A 400 -13.80 -27.12 -9.68
N GLY A 401 -14.00 -26.25 -8.68
CA GLY A 401 -15.23 -25.50 -8.45
C GLY A 401 -16.31 -26.24 -7.66
N ASN A 402 -16.00 -27.39 -7.04
CA ASN A 402 -16.95 -28.08 -6.17
C ASN A 402 -16.94 -27.47 -4.76
N THR A 403 -18.11 -27.31 -4.15
CA THR A 403 -18.23 -26.84 -2.76
C THR A 403 -17.52 -27.81 -1.81
N ILE A 404 -16.80 -27.30 -0.82
CA ILE A 404 -16.18 -28.09 0.25
C ILE A 404 -17.12 -28.07 1.46
N PRO A 405 -17.96 -29.11 1.69
CA PRO A 405 -19.06 -29.02 2.66
C PRO A 405 -18.61 -28.83 4.11
N ALA A 406 -17.40 -29.29 4.46
CA ALA A 406 -16.85 -29.12 5.80
C ALA A 406 -16.44 -27.67 6.12
N LEU A 407 -16.26 -26.83 5.09
CA LEU A 407 -15.80 -25.45 5.23
C LEU A 407 -16.77 -24.42 4.65
N ASP A 408 -17.84 -24.81 3.94
CA ASP A 408 -18.81 -23.88 3.34
C ASP A 408 -20.05 -23.70 4.24
N PRO A 409 -20.43 -22.46 4.62
CA PRO A 409 -19.72 -21.20 4.35
C PRO A 409 -18.49 -21.04 5.25
N LEU A 410 -17.41 -20.48 4.70
CA LEU A 410 -16.18 -20.24 5.43
C LEU A 410 -16.39 -19.17 6.49
N ALA A 411 -17.08 -18.10 6.10
CA ALA A 411 -17.53 -17.04 6.99
C ALA A 411 -18.79 -16.37 6.45
N ILE A 412 -19.69 -16.03 7.37
CA ILE A 412 -20.82 -15.13 7.19
C ILE A 412 -20.63 -14.01 8.21
N VAL A 413 -20.66 -12.76 7.76
CA VAL A 413 -20.57 -11.59 8.63
C VAL A 413 -21.63 -10.55 8.24
N GLY A 414 -22.45 -10.14 9.21
CA GLY A 414 -23.46 -9.09 9.08
C GLY A 414 -23.17 -7.96 10.05
N LEU A 415 -23.08 -6.73 9.54
CA LEU A 415 -22.75 -5.53 10.32
C LEU A 415 -23.78 -4.39 10.11
N PRO A 416 -25.09 -4.62 10.29
CA PRO A 416 -26.08 -3.57 10.16
C PRO A 416 -25.88 -2.47 11.21
N ALA A 417 -26.08 -1.22 10.79
CA ALA A 417 -25.94 -0.08 11.68
C ALA A 417 -26.99 1.01 11.40
N THR A 418 -27.20 1.88 12.40
CA THR A 418 -27.90 3.15 12.21
C THR A 418 -27.02 4.30 12.64
N TYR A 419 -27.13 5.43 11.95
CA TYR A 419 -26.44 6.68 12.29
C TYR A 419 -27.45 7.83 12.27
N LYS A 420 -27.47 8.65 13.32
CA LYS A 420 -28.28 9.87 13.40
C LYS A 420 -27.42 11.05 13.82
N GLU A 421 -27.53 12.15 13.09
CA GLU A 421 -26.93 13.45 13.45
C GLU A 421 -28.03 14.49 13.64
N TYR A 422 -27.90 15.26 14.71
CA TYR A 422 -28.65 16.49 14.93
C TYR A 422 -27.65 17.62 15.04
N ALA A 423 -27.81 18.67 14.24
CA ALA A 423 -26.88 19.79 14.28
C ALA A 423 -27.56 21.15 14.15
N VAL A 424 -26.94 22.14 14.78
CA VAL A 424 -27.24 23.57 14.62
C VAL A 424 -25.96 24.26 14.17
N PHE A 425 -26.06 25.08 13.15
CA PHE A 425 -24.93 25.79 12.57
C PHE A 425 -25.30 27.21 12.20
N GLY A 426 -24.28 28.07 12.10
CA GLY A 426 -24.45 29.41 11.60
C GLY A 426 -23.14 29.99 11.12
N ASN A 427 -23.25 30.97 10.23
CA ASN A 427 -22.13 31.73 9.67
C ASN A 427 -22.56 33.19 9.55
N ALA A 428 -21.67 34.12 9.89
CA ALA A 428 -21.87 35.55 9.69
C ALA A 428 -20.63 36.21 9.09
N THR A 429 -20.87 37.14 8.17
CA THR A 429 -19.86 38.03 7.58
C THR A 429 -20.10 39.45 8.08
N PHE A 430 -19.04 40.09 8.59
CA PHE A 430 -19.08 41.48 9.00
C PHE A 430 -18.10 42.31 8.15
N LYS A 431 -18.64 43.24 7.37
CA LYS A 431 -17.89 44.17 6.52
C LYS A 431 -17.43 45.36 7.37
N LEU A 432 -16.15 45.37 7.71
CA LEU A 432 -15.54 46.40 8.55
C LEU A 432 -15.28 47.68 7.74
N SER A 433 -14.89 47.52 6.48
CA SER A 433 -14.75 48.55 5.45
C SER A 433 -15.05 47.96 4.07
N GLU A 434 -14.92 48.76 3.01
CA GLU A 434 -15.00 48.27 1.61
C GLU A 434 -13.87 47.30 1.26
N GLN A 435 -12.74 47.36 1.96
CA GLN A 435 -11.56 46.53 1.69
C GLN A 435 -11.40 45.36 2.65
N PHE A 436 -12.09 45.35 3.80
CA PHE A 436 -11.87 44.34 4.83
C PHE A 436 -13.18 43.82 5.40
N GLU A 437 -13.34 42.49 5.34
CA GLU A 437 -14.44 41.77 5.94
C GLU A 437 -13.97 40.51 6.66
N ILE A 438 -14.76 40.07 7.63
CA ILE A 438 -14.46 38.86 8.39
C ILE A 438 -15.68 37.96 8.44
N THR A 439 -15.48 36.70 8.08
CA THR A 439 -16.50 35.67 8.10
C THR A 439 -16.21 34.69 9.22
N GLY A 440 -17.19 34.40 10.06
CA GLY A 440 -17.06 33.47 11.18
C GLY A 440 -18.24 32.51 11.22
N GLY A 441 -17.99 31.24 11.51
CA GLY A 441 -19.04 30.24 11.61
C GLY A 441 -18.79 29.22 12.70
N LEU A 442 -19.87 28.68 13.24
CA LEU A 442 -19.90 27.68 14.32
C LEU A 442 -20.91 26.59 13.98
N ARG A 443 -20.64 25.36 14.42
CA ARG A 443 -21.59 24.24 14.40
C ARG A 443 -21.42 23.38 15.64
N TRP A 444 -22.55 23.00 16.22
CA TRP A 444 -22.63 21.94 17.21
C TRP A 444 -23.45 20.77 16.61
N ALA A 445 -22.95 19.55 16.79
CA ALA A 445 -23.60 18.32 16.32
C ALA A 445 -23.59 17.25 17.41
N ARG A 446 -24.67 16.45 17.48
CA ARG A 446 -24.77 15.23 18.27
C ARG A 446 -24.95 14.03 17.36
N ASN A 447 -24.03 13.09 17.44
CA ASN A 447 -24.08 11.85 16.69
C ASN A 447 -24.50 10.69 17.61
N LYS A 448 -25.36 9.80 17.09
CA LYS A 448 -25.78 8.58 17.78
C LYS A 448 -25.76 7.42 16.80
N GLN A 449 -25.18 6.29 17.22
CA GLN A 449 -25.09 5.11 16.39
C GLN A 449 -25.48 3.85 17.15
N THR A 450 -26.12 2.93 16.44
CA THR A 450 -26.32 1.55 16.87
C THR A 450 -25.69 0.61 15.85
N PHE A 451 -25.21 -0.52 16.31
CA PHE A 451 -24.52 -1.52 15.51
C PHE A 451 -24.90 -2.92 16.02
N ARG A 452 -24.86 -3.91 15.16
CA ARG A 452 -24.98 -5.32 15.55
C ARG A 452 -23.97 -6.14 14.78
N GLN A 453 -23.18 -6.95 15.46
CA GLN A 453 -22.27 -7.90 14.83
C GLN A 453 -22.93 -9.26 14.80
N ILE A 454 -23.19 -9.76 13.61
CA ILE A 454 -23.69 -11.11 13.36
C ILE A 454 -22.57 -11.87 12.66
N SER A 455 -22.10 -12.98 13.20
CA SER A 455 -21.11 -13.81 12.52
C SER A 455 -21.34 -15.30 12.72
N SER A 456 -20.94 -16.10 11.75
CA SER A 456 -20.93 -17.58 11.81
C SER A 456 -20.07 -18.14 10.67
N GLY A 457 -19.64 -19.40 10.77
CA GLY A 457 -18.85 -20.07 9.72
C GLY A 457 -17.70 -20.87 10.29
N ALA A 458 -16.90 -21.47 9.42
CA ALA A 458 -15.78 -22.32 9.81
C ALA A 458 -14.60 -21.56 10.46
N ILE A 459 -14.38 -20.28 10.10
CA ILE A 459 -13.22 -19.49 10.57
C ILE A 459 -13.56 -18.27 11.42
N VAL A 460 -14.85 -17.99 11.62
CA VAL A 460 -15.31 -16.87 12.45
C VAL A 460 -16.18 -17.37 13.59
N PRO A 461 -15.99 -16.88 14.84
CA PRO A 461 -16.85 -17.25 15.95
C PRO A 461 -18.31 -16.91 15.67
N GLN A 462 -19.22 -17.73 16.21
CA GLN A 462 -20.63 -17.39 16.20
C GLN A 462 -20.88 -16.21 17.15
N ALA A 463 -21.46 -15.13 16.63
CA ALA A 463 -21.75 -13.92 17.41
C ALA A 463 -23.08 -13.29 16.97
N ASP A 464 -23.74 -12.62 17.90
CA ASP A 464 -24.93 -11.80 17.65
C ASP A 464 -25.02 -10.64 18.66
N ASP A 465 -23.99 -9.79 18.64
CA ASP A 465 -23.69 -8.84 19.70
C ASP A 465 -24.07 -7.40 19.33
N PRO A 466 -24.78 -6.65 20.19
CA PRO A 466 -25.12 -5.26 19.94
C PRO A 466 -24.02 -4.29 20.38
N GLY A 467 -23.79 -3.25 19.59
CA GLY A 467 -22.90 -2.12 19.90
C GLY A 467 -23.63 -0.77 19.80
N LYS A 468 -23.12 0.24 20.52
CA LYS A 468 -23.65 1.60 20.48
C LYS A 468 -22.53 2.62 20.70
N SER A 469 -22.66 3.79 20.09
CA SER A 469 -21.78 4.93 20.36
C SER A 469 -22.56 6.24 20.28
N SER A 470 -22.04 7.28 20.93
CA SER A 470 -22.56 8.62 20.78
C SER A 470 -21.51 9.65 21.14
N GLU A 471 -21.52 10.79 20.47
CA GLU A 471 -20.53 11.85 20.66
C GLU A 471 -21.15 13.22 20.39
N ASP A 472 -20.58 14.25 21.03
CA ASP A 472 -20.84 15.65 20.73
C ASP A 472 -19.63 16.24 20.00
N VAL A 473 -19.90 17.02 18.96
CA VAL A 473 -18.86 17.63 18.15
C VAL A 473 -19.13 19.11 17.95
N PHE A 474 -18.09 19.90 18.15
CA PHE A 474 -18.08 21.33 17.86
C PHE A 474 -17.05 21.62 16.77
N THR A 475 -17.49 22.30 15.70
CA THR A 475 -16.64 22.79 14.62
C THR A 475 -16.84 24.29 14.44
N TYR A 476 -15.79 24.95 13.98
CA TYR A 476 -15.74 26.39 13.77
C TYR A 476 -14.85 26.75 12.58
N SER A 477 -15.11 27.93 12.01
CA SER A 477 -14.28 28.55 10.99
C SER A 477 -14.22 30.06 11.14
N ILE A 478 -13.08 30.66 10.83
CA ILE A 478 -12.87 32.11 10.78
C ILE A 478 -12.05 32.43 9.53
N SER A 479 -12.53 33.37 8.72
CA SER A 479 -11.91 33.81 7.47
C SER A 479 -11.88 35.33 7.38
N PRO A 480 -10.79 36.02 7.72
CA PRO A 480 -10.60 37.41 7.33
C PRO A 480 -10.25 37.53 5.85
N GLN A 481 -10.81 38.55 5.20
CA GLN A 481 -10.68 38.85 3.77
C GLN A 481 -10.22 40.29 3.60
N PHE A 482 -9.20 40.50 2.78
CA PHE A 482 -8.69 41.81 2.39
C PHE A 482 -8.77 41.95 0.87
N HIS A 483 -9.74 42.73 0.41
CA HIS A 483 -9.90 43.11 -0.99
C HIS A 483 -8.91 44.21 -1.33
N ILE A 484 -7.90 43.87 -2.12
CA ILE A 484 -6.91 44.81 -2.64
C ILE A 484 -7.60 45.79 -3.59
N ASN A 485 -8.51 45.26 -4.42
CA ASN A 485 -9.44 45.96 -5.30
C ASN A 485 -10.62 45.00 -5.64
N GLU A 486 -11.48 45.38 -6.59
CA GLU A 486 -12.65 44.58 -7.00
C GLU A 486 -12.28 43.23 -7.65
N ASP A 487 -11.07 43.09 -8.18
CA ASP A 487 -10.63 41.89 -8.91
C ASP A 487 -9.61 41.04 -8.13
N ALA A 488 -9.17 41.48 -6.95
CA ALA A 488 -8.10 40.81 -6.18
C ALA A 488 -8.36 40.79 -4.67
N MET A 489 -8.37 39.59 -4.10
CA MET A 489 -8.60 39.33 -2.68
C MET A 489 -7.47 38.47 -2.09
N LEU A 490 -6.91 38.94 -0.97
CA LEU A 490 -6.11 38.13 -0.07
C LEU A 490 -6.99 37.65 1.09
N TYR A 491 -6.95 36.37 1.43
CA TYR A 491 -7.67 35.83 2.57
C TYR A 491 -6.78 34.97 3.45
N ALA A 492 -7.16 34.85 4.72
CA ALA A 492 -6.68 33.79 5.59
C ALA A 492 -7.88 32.99 6.11
N ARG A 493 -7.67 31.73 6.49
CA ARG A 493 -8.73 30.86 6.99
C ARG A 493 -8.21 29.92 8.06
N LEU A 494 -8.90 29.88 9.19
CA LEU A 494 -8.81 28.84 10.20
C LEU A 494 -10.10 28.04 10.16
N ALA A 495 -10.03 26.74 9.90
CA ALA A 495 -11.22 25.89 9.81
C ALA A 495 -11.00 24.55 10.49
N THR A 496 -12.08 23.97 11.02
CA THR A 496 -12.07 22.64 11.64
C THR A 496 -13.06 21.69 10.98
N GLY A 497 -12.75 20.41 11.04
CA GLY A 497 -13.60 19.33 10.57
C GLY A 497 -13.40 18.08 11.43
N TYR A 498 -14.27 17.10 11.23
CA TYR A 498 -14.18 15.83 11.94
C TYR A 498 -14.74 14.69 11.09
N ARG A 499 -14.29 13.47 11.37
CA ARG A 499 -14.92 12.24 10.89
C ARG A 499 -15.54 11.53 12.09
N PRO A 500 -16.83 11.15 12.05
CA PRO A 500 -17.48 10.51 13.19
C PRO A 500 -16.73 9.28 13.67
N GLY A 501 -16.75 9.07 14.99
CA GLY A 501 -16.42 7.79 15.59
C GLY A 501 -17.48 6.73 15.27
N GLY A 502 -17.45 5.60 15.96
CA GLY A 502 -18.46 4.56 15.75
C GLY A 502 -18.29 3.35 16.66
N PRO A 503 -19.29 2.47 16.74
CA PRO A 503 -19.14 1.17 17.37
C PRO A 503 -18.06 0.35 16.66
N ASN A 504 -17.38 -0.51 17.40
CA ASN A 504 -16.38 -1.43 16.86
C ASN A 504 -16.91 -2.87 16.78
N VAL A 505 -16.14 -3.76 16.17
CA VAL A 505 -16.38 -5.21 16.27
C VAL A 505 -16.18 -5.65 17.71
N ILE A 506 -17.06 -6.54 18.18
CA ILE A 506 -17.12 -7.03 19.55
C ILE A 506 -16.30 -8.32 19.63
N VAL A 507 -15.04 -8.17 20.03
CA VAL A 507 -14.06 -9.24 20.15
C VAL A 507 -13.22 -8.97 21.41
N PRO A 508 -12.76 -10.00 22.16
CA PRO A 508 -11.87 -9.78 23.31
C PRO A 508 -10.68 -8.87 22.97
N ASN A 509 -10.36 -7.94 23.87
CA ASN A 509 -9.26 -6.96 23.76
C ASN A 509 -9.44 -5.84 22.72
N VAL A 510 -10.49 -5.86 21.89
CA VAL A 510 -10.81 -4.75 20.98
C VAL A 510 -11.66 -3.70 21.72
N PRO A 511 -11.32 -2.39 21.67
CA PRO A 511 -12.16 -1.34 22.24
C PRO A 511 -13.56 -1.35 21.63
N PRO A 512 -14.64 -1.20 22.42
CA PRO A 512 -16.01 -1.33 21.92
C PRO A 512 -16.44 -0.19 20.97
N THR A 513 -15.71 0.92 20.98
CA THR A 513 -15.95 2.10 20.14
C THR A 513 -14.63 2.69 19.67
N VAL A 514 -14.70 3.42 18.55
CA VAL A 514 -13.67 4.32 18.03
C VAL A 514 -14.21 5.74 18.13
N ASP A 515 -13.40 6.69 18.56
CA ASP A 515 -13.76 8.09 18.70
C ASP A 515 -13.63 8.84 17.36
N ALA A 516 -14.24 10.03 17.25
CA ALA A 516 -14.04 10.90 16.09
C ALA A 516 -12.59 11.38 15.95
N ASP A 517 -12.08 11.37 14.73
CA ASP A 517 -10.84 12.07 14.40
C ASP A 517 -11.13 13.53 14.01
N ARG A 518 -10.12 14.39 14.18
CA ARG A 518 -10.28 15.85 14.04
C ARG A 518 -9.21 16.46 13.16
N MET A 519 -9.62 17.46 12.39
CA MET A 519 -8.77 18.16 11.45
C MET A 519 -8.83 19.66 11.71
N LYS A 520 -7.68 20.31 11.86
CA LYS A 520 -7.54 21.76 11.93
C LYS A 520 -6.69 22.27 10.77
N ASN A 521 -7.21 23.24 10.01
CA ASN A 521 -6.54 23.82 8.86
C ASN A 521 -6.24 25.29 9.08
N TYR A 522 -5.03 25.69 8.70
CA TYR A 522 -4.56 27.06 8.60
C TYR A 522 -4.22 27.32 7.13
N GLU A 523 -4.82 28.35 6.54
CA GLU A 523 -4.70 28.64 5.11
C GLU A 523 -4.55 30.13 4.89
N ILE A 524 -3.72 30.50 3.92
CA ILE A 524 -3.61 31.84 3.35
C ILE A 524 -3.69 31.69 1.84
N GLY A 525 -4.51 32.50 1.19
CA GLY A 525 -4.66 32.45 -0.27
C GLY A 525 -4.87 33.79 -0.92
N LEU A 526 -4.51 33.85 -2.20
CA LEU A 526 -4.71 34.96 -3.11
C LEU A 526 -5.64 34.48 -4.24
N LYS A 527 -6.63 35.32 -4.55
CA LYS A 527 -7.56 35.18 -5.67
C LYS A 527 -7.49 36.49 -6.45
N ALA A 528 -7.13 36.44 -7.72
CA ALA A 528 -6.91 37.65 -8.51
C ALA A 528 -7.17 37.46 -10.00
N ASP A 529 -7.96 38.36 -10.57
CA ASP A 529 -8.08 38.59 -12.01
C ASP A 529 -7.36 39.88 -12.39
N PHE A 530 -6.59 39.86 -13.48
CA PHE A 530 -5.86 41.01 -13.99
C PHE A 530 -6.18 41.28 -15.45
N ALA A 531 -6.14 42.57 -15.82
CA ALA A 531 -6.30 43.06 -17.19
C ALA A 531 -7.54 42.46 -17.88
N ASP A 532 -8.72 42.73 -17.31
CA ASP A 532 -10.01 42.25 -17.80
C ASP A 532 -10.06 40.71 -17.95
N ARG A 533 -9.56 39.99 -16.92
CA ARG A 533 -9.45 38.52 -16.86
C ARG A 533 -8.53 37.91 -17.92
N MET A 534 -7.65 38.69 -18.54
CA MET A 534 -6.56 38.16 -19.36
C MET A 534 -5.67 37.23 -18.55
N VAL A 535 -5.46 37.51 -17.26
CA VAL A 535 -4.72 36.63 -16.34
C VAL A 535 -5.56 36.37 -15.10
N SER A 536 -5.80 35.10 -14.76
CA SER A 536 -6.44 34.69 -13.50
C SER A 536 -5.47 33.88 -12.67
N VAL A 537 -5.37 34.17 -11.38
CA VAL A 537 -4.46 33.51 -10.43
C VAL A 537 -5.18 33.20 -9.13
N ASP A 538 -5.24 31.91 -8.80
CA ASP A 538 -5.72 31.42 -7.52
C ASP A 538 -4.60 30.60 -6.87
N VAL A 539 -4.09 31.01 -5.72
CA VAL A 539 -3.02 30.31 -4.99
C VAL A 539 -3.37 30.22 -3.52
N ALA A 540 -3.11 29.07 -2.90
CA ALA A 540 -3.27 28.85 -1.47
C ALA A 540 -2.07 28.10 -0.88
N ILE A 541 -1.64 28.53 0.29
CA ILE A 541 -0.69 27.81 1.14
C ILE A 541 -1.44 27.33 2.37
N PHE A 542 -1.27 26.05 2.73
CA PHE A 542 -2.03 25.43 3.81
C PHE A 542 -1.17 24.59 4.74
N MET A 543 -1.65 24.42 5.96
CA MET A 543 -1.16 23.48 6.96
C MET A 543 -2.34 22.87 7.72
N MET A 544 -2.40 21.55 7.74
CA MET A 544 -3.50 20.75 8.27
C MET A 544 -2.96 19.79 9.34
N ASP A 545 -3.43 19.92 10.57
CA ASP A 545 -3.08 19.07 11.72
C ASP A 545 -4.20 18.06 12.01
N TRP A 546 -3.92 16.77 11.80
CA TRP A 546 -4.86 15.65 11.97
C TRP A 546 -4.56 14.94 13.28
N THR A 547 -5.54 14.86 14.16
CA THR A 547 -5.41 14.24 15.48
C THR A 547 -6.42 13.12 15.67
N ASP A 548 -6.07 12.17 16.54
CA ASP A 548 -6.89 11.02 16.92
C ASP A 548 -7.27 10.16 15.72
N ILE A 549 -6.33 9.99 14.79
CA ILE A 549 -6.56 9.34 13.49
C ILE A 549 -7.12 7.93 13.69
N GLN A 550 -8.24 7.63 13.01
CA GLN A 550 -8.81 6.29 13.06
C GLN A 550 -7.99 5.33 12.19
N VAL A 551 -7.41 4.31 12.82
CA VAL A 551 -6.58 3.25 12.21
C VAL A 551 -7.16 1.87 12.51
N VAL A 552 -6.73 0.86 11.74
CA VAL A 552 -7.03 -0.56 12.03
C VAL A 552 -5.84 -1.16 12.75
N ARG A 553 -6.07 -1.83 13.89
CA ARG A 553 -5.03 -2.44 14.74
C ARG A 553 -5.33 -3.93 14.97
N SER A 554 -4.30 -4.73 15.24
CA SER A 554 -4.46 -6.13 15.65
C SER A 554 -4.47 -6.27 17.17
N PHE A 555 -5.50 -6.91 17.71
CA PHE A 555 -5.72 -7.17 19.13
C PHE A 555 -5.69 -8.69 19.37
N GLY A 556 -4.50 -9.23 19.65
CA GLY A 556 -4.35 -10.67 19.88
C GLY A 556 -4.66 -11.54 18.65
N GLY A 557 -4.36 -11.03 17.44
CA GLY A 557 -4.60 -11.73 16.17
C GLY A 557 -5.91 -11.39 15.48
N VAL A 558 -6.75 -10.52 16.07
CA VAL A 558 -8.00 -10.03 15.45
C VAL A 558 -7.94 -8.53 15.20
N SER A 559 -8.33 -8.10 14.00
CA SER A 559 -8.32 -6.68 13.63
C SER A 559 -9.53 -5.92 14.15
N GLY A 560 -9.32 -4.73 14.70
CA GLY A 560 -10.35 -3.81 15.16
C GLY A 560 -9.97 -2.34 14.91
N GLY A 561 -10.94 -1.44 14.95
CA GLY A 561 -10.68 -0.01 14.83
C GLY A 561 -10.09 0.58 16.13
N ALA A 562 -9.31 1.64 16.02
CA ALA A 562 -8.88 2.45 17.16
C ALA A 562 -8.46 3.85 16.71
N ASN A 563 -8.32 4.76 17.68
CA ASN A 563 -7.70 6.06 17.45
C ASN A 563 -6.21 5.96 17.79
N GLY A 564 -5.36 6.51 16.94
CA GLY A 564 -3.95 6.62 17.25
C GLY A 564 -3.17 7.39 16.22
N GLY A 565 -2.23 8.18 16.72
CA GLY A 565 -1.34 8.97 15.89
C GLY A 565 -1.85 10.37 15.62
N LYS A 566 -0.90 11.18 15.16
CA LYS A 566 -1.11 12.47 14.56
C LYS A 566 -0.44 12.49 13.21
N ALA A 567 -1.00 13.28 12.31
CA ALA A 567 -0.39 13.55 11.02
C ALA A 567 -0.49 15.02 10.70
N ARG A 568 0.42 15.49 9.86
CA ARG A 568 0.44 16.85 9.34
C ARG A 568 0.51 16.81 7.83
N SER A 569 -0.38 17.55 7.18
CA SER A 569 -0.30 17.82 5.75
C SER A 569 -0.07 19.32 5.52
N LYS A 570 0.97 19.67 4.80
CA LYS A 570 1.29 21.07 4.46
C LYS A 570 1.61 21.17 2.98
N GLY A 571 1.28 22.29 2.37
CA GLY A 571 1.47 22.41 0.94
C GLY A 571 1.16 23.78 0.36
N ILE A 572 1.41 23.87 -0.94
CA ILE A 572 1.01 24.99 -1.79
C ILE A 572 0.25 24.41 -2.99
N GLU A 573 -0.84 25.06 -3.36
CA GLU A 573 -1.66 24.67 -4.50
C GLU A 573 -2.16 25.91 -5.23
N GLY A 574 -2.46 25.78 -6.51
CA GLY A 574 -3.04 26.88 -7.25
C GLY A 574 -3.41 26.54 -8.68
N SER A 575 -4.07 27.51 -9.30
CA SER A 575 -4.40 27.55 -10.71
C SER A 575 -4.02 28.90 -11.31
N PHE A 576 -3.59 28.85 -12.56
CA PHE A 576 -3.24 30.00 -13.37
C PHE A 576 -3.95 29.85 -14.72
N ALA A 577 -4.58 30.92 -15.20
CA ALA A 577 -5.14 30.97 -16.55
C ALA A 577 -4.66 32.23 -17.28
N LEU A 578 -4.29 32.09 -18.55
CA LEU A 578 -3.86 33.16 -19.44
C LEU A 578 -4.70 33.13 -20.72
N ARG A 579 -5.36 34.24 -21.03
CA ARG A 579 -6.26 34.43 -22.17
C ARG A 579 -5.74 35.56 -23.07
N PRO A 580 -4.64 35.35 -23.82
CA PRO A 580 -3.91 36.44 -24.47
C PRO A 580 -4.64 37.03 -25.68
N THR A 581 -5.61 36.29 -26.22
CA THR A 581 -6.47 36.68 -27.35
C THR A 581 -7.81 35.94 -27.21
N PRO A 582 -8.92 36.49 -27.73
CA PRO A 582 -10.19 35.76 -27.76
C PRO A 582 -10.04 34.35 -28.34
N GLY A 583 -10.68 33.39 -27.69
CA GLY A 583 -10.66 31.98 -28.09
C GLY A 583 -9.46 31.17 -27.58
N LEU A 584 -8.31 31.79 -27.25
CA LEU A 584 -7.14 31.06 -26.74
C LEU A 584 -7.04 31.15 -25.21
N THR A 585 -7.01 30.00 -24.54
CA THR A 585 -6.79 29.89 -23.09
C THR A 585 -5.65 28.92 -22.80
N PHE A 586 -4.68 29.36 -22.01
CA PHE A 586 -3.68 28.50 -21.38
C PHE A 586 -4.01 28.37 -19.91
N SER A 587 -4.11 27.14 -19.41
CA SER A 587 -4.39 26.85 -18.01
C SER A 587 -3.28 26.01 -17.41
N ALA A 588 -2.90 26.31 -16.18
CA ALA A 588 -1.95 25.53 -15.40
C ALA A 588 -2.53 25.30 -14.00
N THR A 589 -2.51 24.06 -13.53
CA THR A 589 -2.91 23.68 -12.18
C THR A 589 -1.80 22.89 -11.52
N GLY A 590 -1.61 23.06 -10.22
CA GLY A 590 -0.52 22.38 -9.53
C GLY A 590 -0.67 22.37 -8.03
N SER A 591 -0.11 21.33 -7.41
CA SER A 591 -0.03 21.18 -5.97
C SER A 591 1.27 20.50 -5.56
N TYR A 592 1.92 21.06 -4.54
CA TYR A 592 2.95 20.40 -3.77
C TYR A 592 2.40 20.09 -2.38
N THR A 593 2.33 18.82 -2.00
CA THR A 593 1.76 18.35 -0.73
C THR A 593 2.76 17.46 0.00
N ASP A 594 3.13 17.87 1.21
CA ASP A 594 3.96 17.10 2.13
C ASP A 594 3.09 16.64 3.30
N ALA A 595 2.67 15.38 3.25
CA ALA A 595 1.81 14.76 4.25
C ALA A 595 2.56 13.63 4.94
N SER A 596 2.75 13.75 6.25
CA SER A 596 3.50 12.79 7.06
C SER A 596 2.83 12.55 8.41
N LEU A 597 3.16 11.43 9.04
CA LEU A 597 2.97 11.25 10.49
C LEU A 597 3.76 12.32 11.25
N SER A 598 3.24 12.73 12.40
CA SER A 598 3.86 13.71 13.31
C SER A 598 4.12 13.15 14.70
N GLU A 599 3.92 11.84 14.87
CA GLU A 599 4.35 11.02 16.00
C GLU A 599 4.38 9.55 15.55
N ASP A 600 5.02 8.68 16.33
CA ASP A 600 5.02 7.24 16.07
C ASP A 600 3.61 6.67 16.18
N VAL A 601 3.25 5.81 15.22
CA VAL A 601 1.98 5.07 15.19
C VAL A 601 2.28 3.58 14.98
N PRO A 602 2.74 2.88 16.04
CA PRO A 602 3.23 1.50 15.93
C PRO A 602 2.23 0.53 15.29
N ASP A 603 0.93 0.79 15.45
CA ASP A 603 -0.13 -0.10 15.01
C ASP A 603 -0.35 -0.16 13.50
N ILE A 604 0.21 0.80 12.77
CA ILE A 604 0.32 0.77 11.31
C ILE A 604 1.78 0.68 10.86
N SER A 605 2.68 0.23 11.74
CA SER A 605 4.14 0.22 11.51
C SER A 605 4.70 1.60 11.16
N GLY A 606 4.03 2.68 11.58
CA GLY A 606 4.39 4.04 11.24
C GLY A 606 5.32 4.67 12.26
N VAL A 607 6.33 5.39 11.80
CA VAL A 607 7.21 6.21 12.63
C VAL A 607 7.01 7.70 12.34
N ASP A 608 7.38 8.55 13.29
CA ASP A 608 7.35 10.00 13.10
C ASP A 608 8.12 10.41 11.82
N GLY A 609 7.49 11.24 11.00
CA GLY A 609 8.03 11.68 9.71
C GLY A 609 7.71 10.78 8.52
N ASP A 610 7.15 9.57 8.71
CA ASP A 610 6.72 8.71 7.61
C ASP A 610 5.70 9.41 6.72
N ARG A 611 5.86 9.27 5.40
CA ARG A 611 4.88 9.77 4.45
C ARG A 611 3.54 9.04 4.54
N LEU A 612 2.44 9.78 4.44
CA LEU A 612 1.11 9.18 4.32
C LEU A 612 0.90 8.49 2.95
N PRO A 613 0.14 7.39 2.89
CA PRO A 613 -0.19 6.68 1.66
C PRO A 613 -1.10 7.50 0.73
N ALA A 614 -1.14 7.11 -0.54
CA ALA A 614 -1.95 7.73 -1.61
C ALA A 614 -1.66 9.22 -1.90
N VAL A 615 -0.67 9.83 -1.26
CA VAL A 615 -0.32 11.25 -1.48
C VAL A 615 0.86 11.40 -2.46
N PRO A 616 0.64 11.94 -3.68
CA PRO A 616 1.74 12.39 -4.52
C PRO A 616 2.33 13.67 -3.94
N LYS A 617 3.67 13.77 -3.85
CA LYS A 617 4.33 15.02 -3.40
C LYS A 617 4.06 16.17 -4.34
N PHE A 618 4.07 15.89 -5.64
CA PHE A 618 3.73 16.83 -6.70
C PHE A 618 2.68 16.22 -7.65
N SER A 619 1.70 17.02 -8.01
CA SER A 619 0.74 16.74 -9.09
C SER A 619 0.30 18.04 -9.74
N GLY A 620 -0.05 17.99 -11.02
CA GLY A 620 -0.53 19.16 -11.74
C GLY A 620 -0.84 18.87 -13.20
N ALA A 621 -1.42 19.86 -13.86
CA ALA A 621 -1.74 19.81 -15.29
C ALA A 621 -1.42 21.13 -15.98
N LEU A 622 -1.07 21.04 -17.26
CA LEU A 622 -0.98 22.16 -18.20
C LEU A 622 -1.97 21.90 -19.32
N ARG A 623 -2.67 22.93 -19.78
CA ARG A 623 -3.67 22.83 -20.84
C ARG A 623 -3.65 24.05 -21.74
N ALA A 624 -3.89 23.83 -23.02
CA ALA A 624 -4.10 24.88 -24.02
C ALA A 624 -5.38 24.56 -24.79
N ASP A 625 -6.31 25.51 -24.84
CA ASP A 625 -7.56 25.42 -25.58
C ASP A 625 -7.68 26.60 -26.54
N TYR A 626 -8.03 26.32 -27.79
CA TYR A 626 -8.22 27.34 -28.81
C TYR A 626 -9.57 27.15 -29.51
N GLU A 627 -10.46 28.12 -29.38
CA GLU A 627 -11.70 28.26 -30.15
C GLU A 627 -11.50 29.31 -31.26
N PHE A 628 -12.00 29.01 -32.46
CA PHE A 628 -11.91 29.89 -33.61
C PHE A 628 -13.15 29.80 -34.50
N GLU A 629 -13.45 30.90 -35.18
CA GLU A 629 -14.56 30.99 -36.14
C GLU A 629 -14.19 30.27 -37.45
N LEU A 630 -15.10 29.43 -37.96
CA LEU A 630 -15.02 28.80 -39.28
C LEU A 630 -15.82 29.58 -40.35
N GLY A 631 -16.58 30.59 -39.93
CA GLY A 631 -17.47 31.39 -40.77
C GLY A 631 -18.88 30.81 -40.88
N GLY A 632 -19.86 31.68 -41.15
CA GLY A 632 -21.27 31.29 -41.28
C GLY A 632 -21.94 30.86 -39.96
N GLY A 633 -21.44 31.34 -38.82
CA GLY A 633 -21.90 30.93 -37.47
C GLY A 633 -21.34 29.59 -36.99
N ASN A 634 -20.40 29.00 -37.73
CA ASN A 634 -19.75 27.75 -37.35
C ASN A 634 -18.46 28.02 -36.57
N LYS A 635 -18.16 27.18 -35.59
CA LYS A 635 -16.98 27.29 -34.72
C LYS A 635 -16.17 26.01 -34.71
N GLY A 636 -14.85 26.13 -34.62
CA GLY A 636 -13.92 25.03 -34.38
C GLY A 636 -13.23 25.21 -33.04
N SER A 637 -12.90 24.10 -32.37
CA SER A 637 -12.06 24.11 -31.18
C SER A 637 -11.00 23.01 -31.22
N PHE A 638 -9.85 23.28 -30.61
CA PHE A 638 -8.80 22.29 -30.36
C PHE A 638 -8.24 22.47 -28.95
N GLY A 639 -8.04 21.38 -28.23
CA GLY A 639 -7.51 21.35 -26.87
C GLY A 639 -6.40 20.31 -26.71
N ALA A 640 -5.35 20.67 -25.98
CA ALA A 640 -4.28 19.76 -25.57
C ALA A 640 -3.96 19.92 -24.09
N GLY A 641 -3.91 18.82 -23.36
CA GLY A 641 -3.62 18.75 -21.94
C GLY A 641 -2.47 17.79 -21.62
N ILE A 642 -1.65 18.15 -20.64
CA ILE A 642 -0.63 17.29 -20.04
C ILE A 642 -0.90 17.26 -18.54
N ARG A 643 -1.06 16.06 -17.96
CA ARG A 643 -1.25 15.88 -16.53
C ARG A 643 -0.20 14.95 -15.95
N HIS A 644 0.31 15.28 -14.77
CA HIS A 644 1.37 14.54 -14.10
C HIS A 644 1.04 14.31 -12.62
N ALA A 645 1.35 13.12 -12.13
CA ALA A 645 1.36 12.84 -10.70
C ALA A 645 2.61 12.03 -10.33
N SER A 646 3.33 12.51 -9.32
CA SER A 646 4.50 11.85 -8.76
C SER A 646 4.15 10.53 -8.06
N SER A 647 5.19 9.81 -7.61
CA SER A 647 5.03 8.50 -6.95
C SER A 647 4.21 8.60 -5.66
N ARG A 648 3.35 7.61 -5.45
CA ARG A 648 2.52 7.43 -4.24
C ARG A 648 2.95 6.17 -3.50
N LEU A 649 2.74 6.14 -2.19
CA LEU A 649 2.93 4.94 -1.38
C LEU A 649 1.59 4.25 -1.14
N SER A 650 1.60 2.93 -1.04
CA SER A 650 0.39 2.13 -0.74
C SER A 650 0.04 2.15 0.75
N LEU A 651 1.06 2.27 1.60
CA LEU A 651 1.00 2.27 3.06
C LEU A 651 1.94 3.37 3.58
N VAL A 652 2.03 3.53 4.90
CA VAL A 652 3.04 4.42 5.50
C VAL A 652 4.44 3.94 5.17
N GLU A 653 5.39 4.87 5.09
CA GLU A 653 6.72 4.64 4.50
C GLU A 653 7.54 3.54 5.20
N SER A 654 7.40 3.37 6.51
CA SER A 654 8.11 2.31 7.25
C SER A 654 7.39 0.96 7.29
N ASP A 655 6.19 0.84 6.71
CA ASP A 655 5.50 -0.44 6.66
C ASP A 655 6.25 -1.42 5.73
N PRO A 656 6.55 -2.66 6.18
CA PRO A 656 7.33 -3.61 5.38
C PRO A 656 6.64 -4.08 4.10
N LEU A 657 5.33 -3.87 3.97
CA LEU A 657 4.54 -4.20 2.78
C LEU A 657 4.31 -2.98 1.87
N VAL A 658 4.91 -1.83 2.18
CA VAL A 658 4.75 -0.61 1.38
C VAL A 658 5.20 -0.85 -0.06
N ALA A 659 4.29 -0.58 -0.99
CA ALA A 659 4.56 -0.55 -2.41
C ALA A 659 4.55 0.89 -2.90
N ARG A 660 5.48 1.19 -3.81
CA ARG A 660 5.54 2.49 -4.49
C ARG A 660 4.83 2.40 -5.82
N ALA A 661 3.72 3.13 -5.94
CA ALA A 661 3.07 3.39 -7.22
C ALA A 661 3.96 4.31 -8.06
N LYS A 662 4.33 3.88 -9.26
CA LYS A 662 5.18 4.64 -10.19
C LYS A 662 4.49 5.95 -10.61
N PRO A 663 5.24 7.04 -10.80
CA PRO A 663 4.69 8.29 -11.32
C PRO A 663 4.13 8.09 -12.73
N TYR A 664 3.21 8.97 -13.14
CA TYR A 664 2.66 8.95 -14.49
C TYR A 664 2.58 10.35 -15.09
N THR A 665 2.65 10.41 -16.43
CA THR A 665 2.36 11.59 -17.22
C THR A 665 1.46 11.17 -18.37
N SER A 666 0.28 11.79 -18.48
CA SER A 666 -0.69 11.55 -19.56
C SER A 666 -0.80 12.79 -20.43
N VAL A 667 -0.97 12.57 -21.72
CA VAL A 667 -1.28 13.62 -22.70
C VAL A 667 -2.66 13.33 -23.27
N ASP A 668 -3.52 14.34 -23.22
CA ASP A 668 -4.92 14.26 -23.63
C ASP A 668 -5.18 15.31 -24.72
N LEU A 669 -5.88 14.94 -25.79
CA LEU A 669 -6.22 15.81 -26.92
C LEU A 669 -7.73 15.81 -27.13
N ASN A 670 -8.28 16.94 -27.57
CA ASN A 670 -9.64 17.02 -28.07
C ASN A 670 -9.76 18.04 -29.21
N ALA A 671 -10.76 17.83 -30.05
CA ALA A 671 -11.14 18.76 -31.10
C ALA A 671 -12.66 18.73 -31.26
N SER A 672 -13.26 19.86 -31.62
CA SER A 672 -14.67 19.92 -31.96
C SER A 672 -14.96 20.85 -33.12
N VAL A 673 -16.05 20.58 -33.83
CA VAL A 673 -16.64 21.48 -34.82
C VAL A 673 -18.11 21.63 -34.49
N THR A 674 -18.55 22.86 -34.30
CA THR A 674 -19.94 23.24 -34.03
C THR A 674 -20.50 23.95 -35.26
N LEU A 675 -21.59 23.41 -35.82
CA LEU A 675 -22.28 23.93 -36.99
C LEU A 675 -23.56 24.67 -36.55
N GLY A 676 -23.57 25.99 -36.75
CA GLY A 676 -24.54 26.89 -36.11
C GLY A 676 -24.58 26.69 -34.60
N ASP A 677 -25.78 26.74 -34.01
CA ASP A 677 -25.97 26.57 -32.54
C ASP A 677 -26.48 25.17 -32.15
N HIS A 678 -26.48 24.21 -33.09
CA HIS A 678 -27.29 22.99 -32.94
C HIS A 678 -26.51 21.68 -33.02
N TRP A 679 -25.43 21.63 -33.80
CA TRP A 679 -24.71 20.38 -34.07
C TRP A 679 -23.24 20.50 -33.71
N THR A 680 -22.77 19.66 -32.80
CA THR A 680 -21.33 19.58 -32.46
C THR A 680 -20.82 18.17 -32.71
N VAL A 681 -19.76 18.06 -33.52
CA VAL A 681 -18.99 16.82 -33.69
C VAL A 681 -17.71 16.96 -32.87
N ARG A 682 -17.38 15.93 -32.07
CA ARG A 682 -16.20 15.92 -31.20
C ARG A 682 -15.32 14.72 -31.49
N ALA A 683 -14.02 14.91 -31.36
CA ALA A 683 -13.01 13.85 -31.35
C ALA A 683 -12.10 14.06 -30.15
N TYR A 684 -11.74 12.98 -29.45
CA TYR A 684 -10.84 13.05 -28.31
C TYR A 684 -9.90 11.84 -28.27
N ALA A 685 -8.76 12.02 -27.62
CA ALA A 685 -7.81 10.96 -27.30
C ALA A 685 -7.24 11.22 -25.91
N ARG A 686 -7.36 10.25 -24.99
CA ARG A 686 -6.84 10.35 -23.63
C ARG A 686 -5.70 9.38 -23.47
N ASN A 687 -4.68 9.76 -22.70
CA ASN A 687 -3.45 8.98 -22.58
C ASN A 687 -2.86 8.59 -23.95
N LEU A 688 -2.67 9.60 -24.81
CA LEU A 688 -2.28 9.46 -26.22
C LEU A 688 -1.05 8.55 -26.42
N PHE A 689 -0.10 8.61 -25.49
CA PHE A 689 1.16 7.85 -25.54
C PHE A 689 1.09 6.49 -24.83
N ASP A 690 -0.09 6.02 -24.43
CA ASP A 690 -0.28 4.73 -23.74
C ASP A 690 0.64 4.59 -22.52
N ASN A 691 0.72 5.66 -21.71
CA ASN A 691 1.50 5.65 -20.48
C ASN A 691 0.87 4.64 -19.51
N LYS A 692 1.67 3.69 -19.04
CA LYS A 692 1.24 2.59 -18.15
C LYS A 692 1.45 2.91 -16.67
N GLY A 693 1.46 4.16 -16.26
CA GLY A 693 1.68 4.55 -14.87
C GLY A 693 0.59 4.04 -13.92
N GLU A 694 0.91 4.00 -12.62
CA GLU A 694 0.05 3.40 -11.59
C GLU A 694 -0.76 4.49 -10.87
N MET A 695 -2.08 4.30 -10.73
CA MET A 695 -2.94 5.16 -9.90
C MET A 695 -2.85 4.79 -8.41
N ALA A 696 -2.77 3.49 -8.15
CA ALA A 696 -2.46 2.91 -6.86
C ALA A 696 -1.65 1.62 -7.08
N ARG A 697 -1.05 1.15 -6.01
CA ARG A 697 -0.42 -0.17 -5.95
C ARG A 697 -0.70 -0.75 -4.58
N SER A 698 -0.88 -2.06 -4.49
CA SER A 698 -1.00 -2.79 -3.24
C SER A 698 -0.15 -4.04 -3.31
N THR A 699 0.31 -4.49 -2.16
CA THR A 699 1.01 -5.78 -2.01
C THR A 699 0.07 -6.74 -1.33
N ALA A 700 -0.12 -7.93 -1.91
CA ALA A 700 -0.81 -9.04 -1.26
C ALA A 700 0.19 -10.16 -1.03
N ARG A 701 0.15 -10.82 0.13
CA ARG A 701 0.93 -12.04 0.36
C ARG A 701 0.30 -13.17 -0.45
N HIS A 702 1.09 -13.79 -1.32
CA HIS A 702 0.65 -14.89 -2.15
C HIS A 702 0.80 -16.21 -1.38
N GLY A 703 -0.31 -16.89 -1.06
CA GLY A 703 -0.26 -18.21 -0.42
C GLY A 703 -0.66 -19.40 -1.30
N LEU A 704 -0.98 -19.20 -2.59
CA LEU A 704 -1.47 -20.24 -3.53
C LEU A 704 -0.39 -20.77 -4.50
N LEU A 705 0.90 -20.66 -4.18
CA LEU A 705 1.92 -21.23 -5.06
C LEU A 705 1.84 -22.76 -5.04
N SER A 706 1.59 -23.28 -6.24
CA SER A 706 1.54 -24.70 -6.63
C SER A 706 2.87 -25.43 -6.42
N ASP A 707 2.79 -26.77 -6.45
CA ASP A 707 3.82 -27.83 -6.41
C ASP A 707 5.06 -27.71 -7.31
N ARG A 708 5.38 -26.52 -7.83
CA ARG A 708 6.66 -26.17 -8.45
C ARG A 708 7.49 -25.14 -7.66
N GLU A 709 6.85 -24.41 -6.75
CA GLU A 709 7.53 -23.67 -5.69
C GLU A 709 7.32 -24.34 -4.33
N LEU A 710 6.44 -25.34 -4.27
CA LEU A 710 6.47 -26.36 -3.22
C LEU A 710 7.63 -27.37 -3.41
N ASP A 711 8.31 -27.38 -4.57
CA ASP A 711 9.67 -27.94 -4.70
C ASP A 711 10.75 -27.03 -4.05
N ILE A 712 10.39 -25.81 -3.66
CA ILE A 712 11.21 -24.95 -2.78
C ILE A 712 10.85 -25.20 -1.30
N MET A 713 9.71 -25.83 -1.02
CA MET A 713 9.33 -26.30 0.33
C MET A 713 9.47 -27.82 0.56
N ASN A 714 9.76 -28.60 -0.49
CA ASN A 714 10.09 -30.04 -0.46
C ASN A 714 11.38 -30.37 -1.24
N ALA A 715 12.18 -29.37 -1.61
CA ALA A 715 13.61 -29.60 -1.81
C ALA A 715 14.16 -30.32 -0.57
N PRO A 716 15.11 -31.27 -0.72
CA PRO A 716 15.66 -32.01 0.41
C PRO A 716 15.95 -31.03 1.53
N ILE A 717 15.35 -31.27 2.71
CA ILE A 717 15.52 -30.46 3.91
C ILE A 717 17.02 -30.23 4.06
N GLY A 718 17.43 -29.01 3.74
CA GLY A 718 18.81 -28.76 3.36
C GLY A 718 18.99 -27.33 2.88
N ARG A 719 18.41 -26.37 3.60
CA ARG A 719 18.87 -24.98 3.82
C ARG A 719 17.73 -24.12 4.36
N LEU A 720 18.07 -23.26 5.30
CA LEU A 720 17.15 -22.35 5.97
C LEU A 720 16.70 -21.21 5.06
N GLU A 721 15.39 -20.98 4.96
CA GLU A 721 14.83 -19.72 4.45
C GLU A 721 15.44 -18.54 5.23
N GLY A 722 16.05 -17.59 4.50
CA GLY A 722 16.71 -16.42 5.10
C GLY A 722 18.16 -16.65 5.57
N SER A 723 18.72 -17.86 5.44
CA SER A 723 20.17 -18.05 5.62
C SER A 723 20.95 -17.58 4.40
N LEU A 724 22.06 -16.89 4.65
CA LEU A 724 22.92 -16.37 3.59
C LEU A 724 23.45 -17.53 2.72
N THR A 725 23.02 -17.61 1.47
CA THR A 725 23.52 -18.63 0.52
C THR A 725 24.60 -18.02 -0.38
N LEU A 726 25.77 -18.64 -0.39
CA LEU A 726 26.93 -18.14 -1.14
C LEU A 726 27.00 -18.72 -2.57
N PRO A 727 27.31 -17.92 -3.59
CA PRO A 727 27.46 -18.38 -4.97
C PRO A 727 28.75 -19.21 -5.16
N GLN A 728 28.63 -20.53 -5.17
CA GLN A 728 29.72 -21.48 -5.42
C GLN A 728 29.72 -21.97 -6.88
N PRO A 729 30.86 -22.40 -7.45
CA PRO A 729 32.22 -22.49 -6.89
C PRO A 729 32.95 -21.15 -6.71
N TYR A 730 34.04 -21.14 -5.93
CA TYR A 730 34.80 -19.96 -5.52
C TYR A 730 36.17 -19.82 -6.20
N LEU A 731 36.56 -18.58 -6.49
CA LEU A 731 37.95 -18.16 -6.64
C LEU A 731 38.47 -17.62 -5.30
N LEU A 732 39.53 -18.20 -4.73
CA LEU A 732 40.10 -17.75 -3.46
C LEU A 732 41.09 -16.60 -3.68
N PHE A 733 40.78 -15.41 -3.15
CA PHE A 733 41.65 -14.26 -3.24
C PHE A 733 42.58 -14.16 -2.02
N LEU A 734 43.88 -14.27 -2.26
CA LEU A 734 44.94 -14.23 -1.24
C LEU A 734 45.58 -12.84 -1.05
N GLY A 735 45.17 -11.85 -1.85
CA GLY A 735 45.75 -10.51 -1.80
C GLY A 735 47.27 -10.52 -1.96
N ASP A 736 47.96 -9.77 -1.13
CA ASP A 736 49.42 -9.60 -1.03
C ASP A 736 49.99 -10.28 0.23
N THR A 737 49.30 -11.28 0.79
CA THR A 737 49.65 -11.81 2.10
C THR A 737 51.00 -12.56 2.10
N THR A 738 51.82 -12.30 3.12
CA THR A 738 53.11 -12.97 3.32
C THR A 738 53.13 -13.91 4.53
N ASN A 739 52.08 -13.84 5.37
CA ASN A 739 51.96 -14.66 6.58
C ASN A 739 50.82 -15.69 6.40
N PRO A 740 51.12 -17.00 6.40
CA PRO A 740 50.12 -18.05 6.29
C PRO A 740 49.01 -17.96 7.34
N ALA A 741 49.29 -17.44 8.53
CA ALA A 741 48.31 -17.28 9.61
C ALA A 741 47.13 -16.38 9.22
N TYR A 742 47.34 -15.40 8.33
CA TYR A 742 46.28 -14.50 7.85
C TYR A 742 45.42 -15.14 6.74
N ALA A 743 45.88 -16.22 6.11
CA ALA A 743 45.16 -16.95 5.06
C ALA A 743 44.34 -18.14 5.60
N LYS A 744 44.07 -18.18 6.91
CA LYS A 744 43.33 -19.27 7.55
C LYS A 744 41.97 -19.58 6.92
N THR A 745 41.31 -18.57 6.35
CA THR A 745 40.03 -18.74 5.64
C THR A 745 40.24 -19.45 4.32
N ALA A 746 41.25 -19.04 3.54
CA ALA A 746 41.62 -19.70 2.29
C ALA A 746 42.06 -21.15 2.49
N PHE A 747 42.93 -21.41 3.48
CA PHE A 747 43.32 -22.78 3.82
C PHE A 747 42.13 -23.61 4.27
N GLY A 748 41.26 -23.06 5.14
CA GLY A 748 40.05 -23.74 5.56
C GLY A 748 39.11 -24.11 4.41
N LEU A 749 39.02 -23.26 3.39
CA LEU A 749 38.24 -23.55 2.17
C LEU A 749 38.91 -24.59 1.28
N ALA A 750 40.22 -24.51 1.07
CA ALA A 750 40.97 -25.50 0.29
C ALA A 750 40.92 -26.91 0.94
N ASP A 751 41.07 -26.98 2.26
CA ASP A 751 41.13 -28.25 3.00
C ASP A 751 39.77 -28.95 3.09
N TRP A 752 38.68 -28.19 3.22
CA TRP A 752 37.35 -28.73 3.55
C TRP A 752 36.29 -28.54 2.46
N ALA A 753 36.53 -27.66 1.50
CA ALA A 753 35.64 -27.34 0.39
C ALA A 753 36.45 -27.13 -0.92
N GLY A 754 37.56 -27.85 -1.08
CA GLY A 754 38.46 -27.70 -2.24
C GLY A 754 37.78 -28.04 -3.56
N ASP A 755 36.82 -28.97 -3.55
CA ASP A 755 35.94 -29.29 -4.69
C ASP A 755 35.02 -28.12 -5.10
N ARG A 756 34.79 -27.17 -4.18
CA ARG A 756 34.05 -25.93 -4.41
C ARG A 756 34.96 -24.74 -4.70
N CYS A 757 36.28 -24.95 -4.82
CA CYS A 757 37.24 -23.90 -5.13
C CYS A 757 37.87 -24.15 -6.51
N THR A 758 37.59 -23.29 -7.49
CA THR A 758 38.12 -23.42 -8.85
C THR A 758 39.60 -23.06 -8.96
N GLY A 759 40.11 -22.23 -8.05
CA GLY A 759 41.49 -21.76 -8.06
C GLY A 759 41.79 -20.73 -6.99
N GLU A 760 43.00 -20.21 -7.00
CA GLU A 760 43.45 -19.08 -6.19
C GLU A 760 43.95 -17.92 -7.04
N TRP A 761 43.83 -16.70 -6.52
CA TRP A 761 44.38 -15.50 -7.13
C TRP A 761 45.09 -14.65 -6.08
N ALA A 762 46.23 -14.08 -6.44
CA ALA A 762 46.99 -13.21 -5.56
C ALA A 762 47.65 -12.10 -6.39
N ILE A 763 47.91 -10.96 -5.75
CA ILE A 763 48.60 -9.83 -6.37
C ILE A 763 50.10 -9.85 -6.06
N ASP A 764 50.86 -8.96 -6.71
CA ASP A 764 52.30 -8.81 -6.51
C ASP A 764 52.64 -8.63 -5.03
N GLY A 765 53.59 -9.43 -4.53
CA GLY A 765 54.04 -9.43 -3.14
C GLY A 765 53.51 -10.58 -2.27
N CYS A 766 52.51 -11.34 -2.72
CA CYS A 766 52.02 -12.51 -2.00
C CYS A 766 53.01 -13.69 -2.04
N THR A 767 53.34 -14.24 -0.86
CA THR A 767 54.21 -15.44 -0.73
C THR A 767 53.47 -16.68 -0.22
N VAL A 768 52.15 -16.58 -0.02
CA VAL A 768 51.30 -17.65 0.51
C VAL A 768 50.50 -18.27 -0.63
N SER A 769 50.36 -19.60 -0.62
CA SER A 769 49.53 -20.37 -1.55
C SER A 769 48.78 -21.46 -0.81
N THR A 770 47.56 -21.76 -1.25
CA THR A 770 46.74 -22.89 -0.80
C THR A 770 47.04 -24.17 -1.58
N GLY A 771 47.82 -24.08 -2.66
CA GLY A 771 48.11 -25.20 -3.58
C GLY A 771 47.07 -25.38 -4.70
N LEU A 772 46.03 -24.55 -4.75
CA LEU A 772 45.04 -24.54 -5.84
C LEU A 772 45.62 -23.91 -7.12
N PRO A 773 45.04 -24.19 -8.31
CA PRO A 773 45.48 -23.58 -9.57
C PRO A 773 45.38 -22.05 -9.54
N ARG A 774 46.40 -21.35 -10.04
CA ARG A 774 46.41 -19.88 -10.09
C ARG A 774 45.64 -19.38 -11.32
N LEU A 775 44.47 -18.78 -11.11
CA LEU A 775 43.56 -18.36 -12.18
C LEU A 775 43.21 -16.88 -12.05
N SER A 776 43.29 -16.14 -13.16
CA SER A 776 42.75 -14.77 -13.23
C SER A 776 41.24 -14.80 -13.00
N PRO A 777 40.60 -13.68 -12.61
CA PRO A 777 39.15 -13.66 -12.41
C PRO A 777 38.35 -14.11 -13.65
N ALA A 778 38.81 -13.73 -14.85
CA ALA A 778 38.19 -14.16 -16.11
C ALA A 778 38.37 -15.67 -16.37
N ASP A 779 39.56 -16.21 -16.14
CA ASP A 779 39.84 -17.65 -16.31
C ASP A 779 39.07 -18.48 -15.28
N ALA A 780 38.97 -18.00 -14.04
CA ALA A 780 38.18 -18.65 -13.00
C ALA A 780 36.69 -18.66 -13.34
N ARG A 781 36.14 -17.56 -13.88
CA ARG A 781 34.77 -17.54 -14.38
C ARG A 781 34.56 -18.55 -15.50
N ALA A 782 35.49 -18.63 -16.45
CA ALA A 782 35.45 -19.61 -17.53
C ALA A 782 35.53 -21.05 -17.02
N ALA A 783 36.26 -21.28 -15.92
CA ALA A 783 36.34 -22.55 -15.20
C ALA A 783 35.11 -22.83 -14.30
N GLY A 784 34.11 -21.94 -14.28
CA GLY A 784 32.84 -22.14 -13.59
C GLY A 784 32.70 -21.42 -12.26
N ALA A 785 33.66 -20.60 -11.84
CA ALA A 785 33.55 -19.81 -10.61
C ALA A 785 32.34 -18.86 -10.67
N ARG A 786 31.63 -18.76 -9.55
CA ARG A 786 30.49 -17.86 -9.39
C ARG A 786 30.81 -16.66 -8.49
N SER A 787 31.73 -16.81 -7.56
CA SER A 787 32.17 -15.72 -6.71
C SER A 787 33.67 -15.74 -6.45
N MET A 788 34.22 -14.58 -6.10
CA MET A 788 35.54 -14.43 -5.51
C MET A 788 35.39 -14.25 -4.00
N VAL A 789 36.08 -15.07 -3.23
CA VAL A 789 36.09 -15.02 -1.76
C VAL A 789 37.38 -14.37 -1.28
N ILE A 790 37.29 -13.34 -0.43
CA ILE A 790 38.46 -12.76 0.25
C ILE A 790 38.93 -13.77 1.30
N GLY A 791 39.97 -14.54 0.95
CA GLY A 791 40.48 -15.67 1.75
C GLY A 791 41.49 -15.27 2.84
N VAL A 792 41.78 -13.98 2.95
CA VAL A 792 42.81 -13.44 3.85
C VAL A 792 42.25 -12.35 4.77
N ALA A 793 42.74 -12.31 6.01
CA ALA A 793 42.40 -11.28 6.99
C ALA A 793 43.67 -10.57 7.46
N ASN A 794 43.93 -9.38 6.91
CA ASN A 794 45.06 -8.54 7.29
C ASN A 794 44.84 -7.87 8.67
N GLN A 795 45.90 -7.29 9.25
CA GLN A 795 45.78 -6.49 10.47
C GLN A 795 44.84 -5.30 10.22
N GLY A 796 43.77 -5.21 11.02
CA GLY A 796 42.72 -4.19 10.88
C GLY A 796 41.53 -4.61 10.01
N GLY A 797 41.62 -5.70 9.23
CA GLY A 797 40.52 -6.21 8.41
C GLY A 797 40.02 -5.20 7.36
N ILE A 798 40.96 -4.52 6.68
CA ILE A 798 40.71 -3.42 5.76
C ILE A 798 40.91 -3.88 4.30
N ILE A 799 40.06 -3.44 3.40
CA ILE A 799 40.21 -3.65 1.95
C ILE A 799 41.11 -2.54 1.37
N GLY A 800 42.36 -2.86 1.06
CA GLY A 800 43.33 -1.89 0.52
C GLY A 800 43.05 -1.51 -0.94
N ALA A 801 43.52 -0.34 -1.38
CA ALA A 801 43.28 0.18 -2.74
C ALA A 801 43.72 -0.77 -3.86
N ALA A 802 44.83 -1.50 -3.66
CA ALA A 802 45.31 -2.51 -4.63
C ALA A 802 44.36 -3.72 -4.75
N TRP A 803 43.66 -4.08 -3.67
CA TRP A 803 42.68 -5.17 -3.69
C TRP A 803 41.40 -4.70 -4.39
N VAL A 804 40.98 -3.45 -4.20
CA VAL A 804 39.76 -2.88 -4.82
C VAL A 804 39.79 -3.03 -6.34
N ALA A 805 40.93 -2.75 -6.99
CA ALA A 805 41.05 -2.89 -8.44
C ALA A 805 40.75 -4.32 -8.92
N VAL A 806 41.33 -5.32 -8.25
CA VAL A 806 41.14 -6.74 -8.58
C VAL A 806 39.72 -7.23 -8.25
N LEU A 807 39.12 -6.73 -7.17
CA LEU A 807 37.74 -7.05 -6.84
C LEU A 807 36.76 -6.47 -7.87
N VAL A 808 37.01 -5.25 -8.38
CA VAL A 808 36.24 -4.68 -9.50
C VAL A 808 36.41 -5.52 -10.77
N GLU A 809 37.64 -5.92 -11.11
CA GLU A 809 37.91 -6.79 -12.25
C GLU A 809 37.15 -8.13 -12.14
N ALA A 810 37.11 -8.72 -10.95
CA ALA A 810 36.36 -9.94 -10.71
C ALA A 810 34.84 -9.75 -10.95
N MET A 811 34.29 -8.61 -10.54
CA MET A 811 32.88 -8.29 -10.82
C MET A 811 32.61 -8.05 -12.31
N GLU A 812 33.52 -7.38 -13.01
CA GLU A 812 33.44 -7.21 -14.47
C GLU A 812 33.54 -8.55 -15.22
N ALA A 813 34.30 -9.51 -14.67
CA ALA A 813 34.34 -10.89 -15.14
C ALA A 813 33.08 -11.70 -14.77
N GLY A 814 32.12 -11.14 -14.03
CA GLY A 814 30.87 -11.80 -13.67
C GLY A 814 30.93 -12.65 -12.39
N LEU A 815 31.87 -12.36 -11.49
CA LEU A 815 31.97 -12.98 -10.16
C LEU A 815 31.36 -12.08 -9.10
N ASP A 816 30.54 -12.64 -8.22
CA ASP A 816 30.11 -11.95 -7.00
C ASP A 816 31.27 -11.85 -6.00
N ILE A 817 31.25 -10.87 -5.09
CA ILE A 817 32.32 -10.68 -4.10
C ILE A 817 31.84 -11.08 -2.72
N VAL A 818 32.55 -12.03 -2.10
CA VAL A 818 32.24 -12.54 -0.75
C VAL A 818 33.31 -12.08 0.23
N ASN A 819 32.89 -11.34 1.26
CA ASN A 819 33.77 -10.70 2.23
C ASN A 819 33.46 -11.13 3.67
N GLY A 820 34.52 -11.56 4.37
CA GLY A 820 34.52 -11.85 5.81
C GLY A 820 35.30 -10.83 6.65
N LEU A 821 35.65 -9.66 6.14
CA LEU A 821 36.38 -8.67 6.93
C LEU A 821 35.42 -7.79 7.76
N HIS A 822 35.98 -6.95 8.63
CA HIS A 822 35.20 -5.95 9.38
C HIS A 822 34.77 -4.76 8.50
N THR A 823 35.56 -4.43 7.47
CA THR A 823 35.16 -3.44 6.47
C THR A 823 34.09 -4.01 5.56
N LYS A 824 32.91 -3.38 5.52
CA LYS A 824 31.81 -3.77 4.62
C LYS A 824 32.15 -3.45 3.16
N LEU A 825 31.79 -4.31 2.22
CA LEU A 825 32.01 -4.08 0.79
C LEU A 825 31.28 -2.82 0.31
N THR A 826 30.08 -2.56 0.85
CA THR A 826 29.27 -1.38 0.52
C THR A 826 29.87 -0.05 0.97
N SER A 827 30.90 -0.06 1.83
CA SER A 827 31.64 1.14 2.22
C SER A 827 32.71 1.55 1.19
N VAL A 828 32.95 0.75 0.16
CA VAL A 828 33.93 1.01 -0.92
C VAL A 828 33.17 1.48 -2.17
N PRO A 829 33.19 2.78 -2.52
CA PRO A 829 32.36 3.32 -3.61
C PRO A 829 32.61 2.67 -4.97
N ALA A 830 33.87 2.30 -5.26
CA ALA A 830 34.24 1.65 -6.52
C ALA A 830 33.57 0.28 -6.68
N LEU A 831 33.39 -0.49 -5.59
CA LEU A 831 32.71 -1.78 -5.63
C LEU A 831 31.19 -1.61 -5.76
N VAL A 832 30.60 -0.60 -5.12
CA VAL A 832 29.16 -0.28 -5.27
C VAL A 832 28.83 0.13 -6.70
N GLU A 833 29.69 0.92 -7.33
CA GLU A 833 29.52 1.31 -8.73
C GLU A 833 29.71 0.12 -9.68
N ALA A 834 30.73 -0.72 -9.43
CA ALA A 834 30.92 -1.96 -10.18
C ALA A 834 29.71 -2.90 -10.05
N ALA A 835 29.13 -3.04 -8.86
CA ALA A 835 27.91 -3.83 -8.60
C ALA A 835 26.74 -3.33 -9.45
N ARG A 836 26.48 -2.02 -9.45
CA ARG A 836 25.39 -1.40 -10.24
C ARG A 836 25.57 -1.61 -11.74
N ARG A 837 26.80 -1.50 -12.22
CA ARG A 837 27.12 -1.61 -13.64
C ARG A 837 27.06 -3.05 -14.15
N THR A 838 27.52 -4.02 -13.34
CA THR A 838 27.66 -5.42 -13.74
C THR A 838 26.46 -6.28 -13.37
N GLY A 839 25.70 -5.89 -12.34
CA GLY A 839 24.63 -6.70 -11.76
C GLY A 839 25.11 -7.71 -10.70
N GLN A 840 26.42 -7.75 -10.40
CA GLN A 840 26.99 -8.69 -9.43
C GLN A 840 26.80 -8.25 -7.97
N GLN A 841 26.71 -9.24 -7.09
CA GLN A 841 26.40 -9.03 -5.67
C GLN A 841 27.65 -8.75 -4.84
N LEU A 842 27.49 -7.86 -3.86
CA LEU A 842 28.44 -7.64 -2.78
C LEU A 842 27.91 -8.32 -1.52
N ILE A 843 28.60 -9.36 -1.06
CA ILE A 843 28.11 -10.26 -0.01
C ILE A 843 29.01 -10.15 1.22
N ASP A 844 28.52 -9.47 2.27
CA ASP A 844 29.20 -9.36 3.56
C ASP A 844 28.69 -10.44 4.53
N ILE A 845 29.47 -11.50 4.75
CA ILE A 845 29.04 -12.70 5.50
C ILE A 845 28.90 -12.48 7.02
N ARG A 846 29.32 -11.31 7.50
CA ARG A 846 29.22 -10.89 8.91
C ARG A 846 27.95 -10.06 9.19
N THR A 847 27.04 -9.96 8.24
CA THR A 847 25.77 -9.28 8.43
C THR A 847 24.69 -10.33 8.75
N PRO A 848 24.16 -10.39 9.98
CA PRO A 848 23.06 -11.30 10.30
C PRO A 848 21.77 -10.88 9.56
N PRO A 849 20.80 -11.80 9.37
CA PRO A 849 19.51 -11.46 8.80
C PRO A 849 18.78 -10.38 9.61
N PRO A 850 18.01 -9.47 8.97
CA PRO A 850 17.40 -8.31 9.64
C PRO A 850 16.24 -8.65 10.60
N SER A 851 15.77 -9.89 10.66
CA SER A 851 14.56 -10.31 11.38
C SER A 851 14.78 -11.58 12.21
N ILE A 852 15.86 -11.65 12.99
CA ILE A 852 16.07 -12.74 13.94
C ILE A 852 15.06 -12.56 15.09
N ALA A 853 14.21 -13.56 15.31
CA ALA A 853 13.26 -13.56 16.42
C ALA A 853 13.97 -13.75 17.77
N VAL A 854 13.30 -13.43 18.87
CA VAL A 854 13.75 -13.86 20.21
C VAL A 854 13.54 -15.38 20.32
N GLY A 855 14.45 -16.08 20.99
CA GLY A 855 14.36 -17.53 21.18
C GLY A 855 13.06 -17.96 21.87
N THR A 856 12.40 -18.98 21.33
CA THR A 856 11.12 -19.51 21.83
C THR A 856 11.29 -20.49 22.99
N GLY A 857 12.46 -21.13 23.11
CA GLY A 857 12.75 -22.17 24.10
C GLY A 857 12.05 -23.51 23.82
N ARG A 858 11.28 -23.62 22.73
CA ARG A 858 10.62 -24.88 22.32
C ARG A 858 11.66 -25.87 21.81
N LYS A 859 11.68 -27.10 22.35
CA LYS A 859 12.56 -28.18 21.87
C LYS A 859 12.22 -28.54 20.42
N ARG A 860 13.21 -28.49 19.53
CA ARG A 860 13.03 -28.85 18.11
C ARG A 860 13.19 -30.34 17.85
N THR A 861 12.50 -30.86 16.83
CA THR A 861 12.59 -32.26 16.39
C THR A 861 13.90 -32.54 15.64
N GLY A 862 14.34 -33.79 15.58
CA GLY A 862 15.65 -34.19 15.05
C GLY A 862 16.77 -34.15 16.10
N LYS A 863 17.93 -34.70 15.76
CA LYS A 863 19.08 -34.85 16.65
C LYS A 863 20.10 -33.74 16.43
N ARG A 864 20.69 -33.23 17.51
CA ARG A 864 21.64 -32.12 17.46
C ARG A 864 22.92 -32.42 18.21
N LEU A 865 24.06 -32.19 17.56
CA LEU A 865 25.37 -32.20 18.17
C LEU A 865 25.94 -30.79 18.21
N LEU A 866 26.42 -30.34 19.37
CA LEU A 866 27.13 -29.07 19.51
C LEU A 866 28.58 -29.29 19.96
N THR A 867 29.53 -28.69 19.25
CA THR A 867 30.91 -28.61 19.79
C THR A 867 31.01 -27.47 20.80
N VAL A 868 31.58 -27.74 21.97
CA VAL A 868 31.88 -26.74 23.01
C VAL A 868 33.37 -26.77 23.31
N GLY A 869 33.91 -25.91 24.17
CA GLY A 869 35.34 -26.02 24.49
C GLY A 869 35.76 -25.25 25.72
N THR A 870 36.96 -25.57 26.22
CA THR A 870 37.55 -24.91 27.39
C THR A 870 37.89 -23.43 27.12
N ASP A 871 38.05 -23.05 25.86
CA ASP A 871 38.41 -21.71 25.39
C ASP A 871 38.03 -21.50 23.90
N CYS A 872 38.27 -20.30 23.39
CA CYS A 872 38.26 -19.94 21.99
C CYS A 872 39.42 -20.59 21.21
N ALA A 873 39.25 -20.76 19.90
CA ALA A 873 40.30 -21.27 18.99
C ALA A 873 40.96 -22.62 19.41
N LEU A 874 40.12 -23.65 19.60
CA LEU A 874 40.54 -25.02 20.00
C LEU A 874 40.22 -26.10 18.94
N GLY A 875 39.85 -25.69 17.72
CA GLY A 875 39.47 -26.65 16.67
C GLY A 875 38.00 -27.09 16.70
N LYS A 876 37.08 -26.32 17.33
CA LYS A 876 35.63 -26.61 17.35
C LYS A 876 35.04 -26.84 15.95
N LYS A 877 35.30 -25.92 15.00
CA LYS A 877 34.94 -26.06 13.59
C LYS A 877 35.46 -27.36 12.96
N TYR A 878 36.74 -27.65 13.18
CA TYR A 878 37.42 -28.82 12.61
C TYR A 878 36.84 -30.12 13.18
N THR A 879 36.54 -30.13 14.49
CA THR A 879 35.85 -31.24 15.17
C THR A 879 34.46 -31.46 14.59
N ALA A 880 33.66 -30.40 14.45
CA ALA A 880 32.32 -30.49 13.90
C ALA A 880 32.33 -30.97 12.44
N LEU A 881 33.25 -30.47 11.60
CA LEU A 881 33.40 -30.93 10.21
C LEU A 881 33.84 -32.39 10.12
N ALA A 882 34.78 -32.83 10.97
CA ALA A 882 35.22 -34.22 11.02
C ALA A 882 34.08 -35.17 11.44
N LEU A 883 33.29 -34.79 12.45
CA LEU A 883 32.13 -35.54 12.91
C LEU A 883 31.03 -35.61 11.85
N HIS A 884 30.69 -34.48 11.22
CA HIS A 884 29.75 -34.44 10.10
C HIS A 884 30.18 -35.35 8.95
N ARG A 885 31.47 -35.30 8.56
CA ARG A 885 32.01 -36.20 7.53
C ARG A 885 31.92 -37.67 7.95
N ALA A 886 32.20 -37.99 9.21
CA ALA A 886 32.10 -39.34 9.75
C ALA A 886 30.65 -39.86 9.78
N PHE A 887 29.67 -39.00 10.05
CA PHE A 887 28.25 -39.30 10.00
C PHE A 887 27.79 -39.58 8.56
N ALA A 888 28.16 -38.69 7.63
CA ALA A 888 27.84 -38.85 6.22
C ALA A 888 28.44 -40.14 5.62
N LEU A 889 29.68 -40.48 5.99
CA LEU A 889 30.34 -41.74 5.57
C LEU A 889 29.64 -42.99 6.12
N ARG A 890 28.93 -42.88 7.25
CA ARG A 890 28.10 -43.95 7.82
C ARG A 890 26.66 -43.95 7.27
N GLY A 891 26.35 -43.09 6.30
CA GLY A 891 25.05 -43.01 5.65
C GLY A 891 23.95 -42.35 6.49
N LEU A 892 24.33 -41.59 7.53
CA LEU A 892 23.37 -40.81 8.32
C LEU A 892 22.95 -39.56 7.54
N ASP A 893 21.66 -39.20 7.68
CA ASP A 893 21.18 -37.90 7.23
C ASP A 893 21.72 -36.81 8.18
N THR A 894 22.55 -35.91 7.67
CA THR A 894 23.25 -34.92 8.50
C THR A 894 23.54 -33.62 7.76
N ASP A 895 23.40 -32.50 8.46
CA ASP A 895 23.82 -31.17 8.03
C ASP A 895 24.90 -30.59 8.93
N PHE A 896 25.92 -29.95 8.34
CA PHE A 896 26.84 -29.11 9.08
C PHE A 896 26.27 -27.69 9.22
N ARG A 897 26.03 -27.25 10.46
CA ARG A 897 25.47 -25.93 10.78
C ARG A 897 26.57 -24.97 11.19
N ALA A 898 26.96 -24.09 10.27
CA ALA A 898 28.04 -23.13 10.47
C ALA A 898 27.63 -21.89 11.28
N THR A 899 28.48 -21.51 12.21
CA THR A 899 28.29 -20.33 13.08
C THR A 899 29.36 -19.26 12.84
N GLY A 900 30.53 -19.70 12.37
CA GLY A 900 31.69 -18.86 12.14
C GLY A 900 31.89 -18.56 10.67
N GLN A 901 32.58 -17.47 10.39
CA GLN A 901 32.78 -16.96 9.03
C GLN A 901 33.34 -18.01 8.05
N THR A 902 34.43 -18.67 8.43
CA THR A 902 35.04 -19.71 7.59
C THR A 902 34.11 -20.92 7.46
N GLY A 903 33.36 -21.26 8.52
CA GLY A 903 32.35 -22.32 8.48
C GLY A 903 31.25 -22.00 7.46
N ILE A 904 30.73 -20.76 7.47
CA ILE A 904 29.69 -20.29 6.54
C ILE A 904 30.18 -20.40 5.10
N MET A 905 31.43 -19.99 4.85
CA MET A 905 32.03 -20.11 3.52
C MET A 905 32.18 -21.56 3.07
N ILE A 906 32.60 -22.48 3.96
CA ILE A 906 32.73 -23.93 3.69
C ILE A 906 31.36 -24.55 3.41
N ALA A 907 30.39 -24.31 4.29
CA ALA A 907 29.04 -24.88 4.19
C ALA A 907 28.26 -24.31 2.99
N GLY A 908 28.57 -23.08 2.57
CA GLY A 908 27.82 -22.31 1.58
C GLY A 908 26.63 -21.54 2.17
N GLY A 909 26.48 -21.58 3.49
CA GLY A 909 25.54 -20.79 4.27
C GLY A 909 25.61 -21.08 5.77
N GLY A 910 24.98 -20.22 6.58
CA GLY A 910 24.95 -20.35 8.04
C GLY A 910 24.59 -19.03 8.72
N MET A 911 24.88 -18.92 10.02
CA MET A 911 24.51 -17.78 10.86
C MET A 911 25.75 -17.18 11.52
N PRO A 912 26.14 -15.91 11.25
CA PRO A 912 27.32 -15.30 11.85
C PRO A 912 27.06 -14.95 13.32
N MET A 913 27.17 -15.93 14.21
CA MET A 913 26.72 -15.83 15.61
C MET A 913 27.44 -14.74 16.40
N ASP A 914 28.68 -14.39 16.04
CA ASP A 914 29.47 -13.30 16.66
C ASP A 914 29.00 -11.90 16.26
N ALA A 915 28.09 -11.79 15.28
CA ALA A 915 27.51 -10.53 14.83
C ALA A 915 26.03 -10.38 15.20
N VAL A 916 25.42 -11.40 15.82
CA VAL A 916 24.05 -11.35 16.30
C VAL A 916 24.00 -10.56 17.60
N VAL A 917 23.03 -9.65 17.72
CA VAL A 917 22.79 -8.93 18.98
C VAL A 917 22.34 -9.93 20.05
N SER A 918 22.91 -9.84 21.26
CA SER A 918 22.81 -10.87 22.30
C SER A 918 21.37 -11.35 22.60
N ASP A 919 20.39 -10.44 22.63
CA ASP A 919 18.96 -10.74 22.87
C ASP A 919 18.37 -11.75 21.86
N PHE A 920 18.98 -11.86 20.68
CA PHE A 920 18.52 -12.71 19.59
C PHE A 920 19.41 -13.93 19.34
N GLU A 921 20.49 -14.15 20.11
CA GLU A 921 21.41 -15.27 19.86
C GLU A 921 20.73 -16.64 19.98
N ALA A 922 19.86 -16.83 20.98
CA ALA A 922 19.07 -18.05 21.09
C ALA A 922 18.18 -18.22 19.86
N GLY A 923 17.45 -17.16 19.46
CA GLY A 923 16.62 -17.16 18.25
C GLY A 923 17.39 -17.40 16.95
N ALA A 924 18.63 -16.93 16.86
CA ALA A 924 19.52 -17.19 15.74
C ALA A 924 19.97 -18.65 15.68
N ALA A 925 20.28 -19.27 16.84
CA ALA A 925 20.63 -20.69 16.93
C ALA A 925 19.41 -21.61 16.64
N GLU A 926 18.25 -21.15 17.08
CA GLU A 926 16.92 -21.69 16.79
C GLU A 926 16.59 -21.67 15.29
N MET A 927 16.91 -20.57 14.61
CA MET A 927 16.87 -20.51 13.15
C MET A 927 17.92 -21.43 12.55
N LEU A 928 19.17 -21.40 13.02
CA LEU A 928 20.29 -22.18 12.46
C LEU A 928 20.05 -23.72 12.48
N SER A 929 19.24 -24.24 13.40
CA SER A 929 19.00 -25.68 13.56
C SER A 929 17.50 -25.98 13.71
N PRO A 930 16.69 -25.80 12.65
CA PRO A 930 15.23 -25.84 12.68
C PRO A 930 14.68 -27.25 12.99
N ASP A 931 13.36 -27.41 13.07
CA ASP A 931 12.74 -28.74 13.17
C ASP A 931 13.16 -29.61 11.97
N ALA A 932 13.64 -30.83 12.27
CA ALA A 932 14.10 -31.81 11.29
C ALA A 932 13.48 -33.20 11.57
N PRO A 933 13.55 -34.15 10.61
CA PRO A 933 13.18 -35.56 10.85
C PRO A 933 13.88 -36.14 12.08
N ALA A 934 13.23 -37.09 12.77
CA ALA A 934 13.71 -37.58 14.06
C ALA A 934 15.09 -38.28 14.02
N ASP A 935 15.51 -38.74 12.84
CA ASP A 935 16.78 -39.40 12.54
C ASP A 935 17.84 -38.48 11.92
N HIS A 936 17.46 -37.25 11.53
CA HIS A 936 18.38 -36.25 10.99
C HIS A 936 19.32 -35.69 12.07
N TRP A 937 20.59 -35.45 11.71
CA TRP A 937 21.62 -34.89 12.58
C TRP A 937 22.11 -33.51 12.14
N ASP A 938 21.80 -32.50 12.94
CA ASP A 938 22.44 -31.19 12.87
C ASP A 938 23.77 -31.20 13.65
N VAL A 939 24.89 -31.11 12.95
CA VAL A 939 26.23 -31.00 13.53
C VAL A 939 26.64 -29.54 13.56
N ILE A 940 26.55 -28.93 14.74
CA ILE A 940 26.65 -27.48 14.93
C ILE A 940 28.08 -27.07 15.34
N GLU A 941 28.63 -26.12 14.59
CA GLU A 941 29.89 -25.47 14.90
C GLU A 941 29.78 -24.69 16.21
N GLY A 942 30.72 -24.93 17.12
CA GLY A 942 30.80 -24.21 18.37
C GLY A 942 31.54 -22.89 18.24
N GLN A 943 30.96 -21.82 18.80
CA GLN A 943 31.56 -20.49 18.81
C GLN A 943 31.73 -19.94 20.24
N GLY A 944 32.85 -19.28 20.51
CA GLY A 944 33.18 -18.76 21.85
C GLY A 944 33.53 -19.85 22.87
N SER A 945 33.44 -19.50 24.15
CA SER A 945 33.40 -20.46 25.27
C SER A 945 32.56 -19.84 26.39
N ILE A 946 31.75 -20.66 27.09
CA ILE A 946 30.94 -20.25 28.25
C ILE A 946 31.83 -19.64 29.36
N PHE A 947 33.10 -20.03 29.41
CA PHE A 947 34.07 -19.57 30.40
C PHE A 947 34.88 -18.35 29.95
N ASN A 948 34.73 -17.91 28.70
CA ASN A 948 35.44 -16.74 28.19
C ASN A 948 34.61 -15.45 28.46
N PRO A 949 35.10 -14.50 29.28
CA PRO A 949 34.37 -13.29 29.63
C PRO A 949 33.88 -12.43 28.47
N ALA A 950 34.55 -12.48 27.31
CA ALA A 950 34.17 -11.68 26.14
C ALA A 950 33.15 -12.37 25.23
N TYR A 951 33.12 -13.71 25.22
CA TYR A 951 32.40 -14.48 24.20
C TYR A 951 31.42 -15.51 24.77
N ALA A 952 31.23 -15.53 26.09
CA ALA A 952 30.30 -16.43 26.76
C ALA A 952 28.84 -16.34 26.29
N PRO A 953 28.27 -15.14 26.00
CA PRO A 953 26.90 -15.04 25.52
C PRO A 953 26.66 -15.89 24.28
N VAL A 954 27.53 -15.78 23.27
CA VAL A 954 27.43 -16.51 21.99
C VAL A 954 27.35 -18.03 22.21
N SER A 955 28.19 -18.58 23.09
CA SER A 955 28.17 -20.01 23.43
C SER A 955 26.89 -20.41 24.15
N LEU A 956 26.38 -19.56 25.04
CA LEU A 956 25.13 -19.82 25.77
C LEU A 956 23.91 -19.73 24.86
N GLY A 957 23.86 -18.74 23.97
CA GLY A 957 22.81 -18.59 22.96
C GLY A 957 22.77 -19.79 22.02
N LEU A 958 23.93 -20.27 21.55
CA LEU A 958 24.03 -21.52 20.78
C LEU A 958 23.52 -22.71 21.57
N LEU A 959 23.95 -22.89 22.82
CA LEU A 959 23.53 -24.01 23.68
C LEU A 959 22.01 -24.00 23.93
N HIS A 960 21.44 -22.86 24.29
CA HIS A 960 20.02 -22.75 24.60
C HIS A 960 19.11 -22.83 23.37
N GLY A 961 19.50 -22.19 22.26
CA GLY A 961 18.68 -22.14 21.06
C GLY A 961 18.80 -23.38 20.18
N SER A 962 20.00 -23.98 20.08
CA SER A 962 20.14 -25.24 19.35
C SER A 962 19.74 -26.46 20.17
N GLN A 963 19.74 -26.39 21.50
CA GLN A 963 19.18 -27.46 22.36
C GLN A 963 19.81 -28.83 22.04
N PRO A 964 21.14 -28.98 22.03
CA PRO A 964 21.80 -30.18 21.55
C PRO A 964 21.45 -31.40 22.42
N ASP A 965 21.40 -32.58 21.80
CA ASP A 965 21.23 -33.86 22.47
C ASP A 965 22.58 -34.37 22.98
N VAL A 966 23.64 -34.14 22.18
CA VAL A 966 25.02 -34.50 22.53
C VAL A 966 25.92 -33.29 22.33
N PHE A 967 26.91 -33.11 23.20
CA PHE A 967 28.00 -32.16 22.97
C PHE A 967 29.37 -32.82 23.06
N VAL A 968 30.35 -32.24 22.36
CA VAL A 968 31.76 -32.67 22.38
C VAL A 968 32.62 -31.53 22.89
N VAL A 969 33.43 -31.80 23.92
CA VAL A 969 34.33 -30.80 24.51
C VAL A 969 35.62 -30.74 23.70
N CYS A 970 35.93 -29.59 23.12
CA CYS A 970 37.18 -29.34 22.41
C CYS A 970 38.20 -28.72 23.37
N HIS A 971 39.43 -29.24 23.37
CA HIS A 971 40.51 -28.82 24.27
C HIS A 971 41.88 -28.80 23.58
N ASP A 972 42.74 -27.86 24.00
CA ASP A 972 44.14 -27.78 23.62
C ASP A 972 44.97 -28.12 24.87
N PRO A 973 45.58 -29.31 24.94
CA PRO A 973 46.24 -29.81 26.15
C PRO A 973 47.51 -29.02 26.52
N THR A 974 48.00 -28.16 25.63
CA THR A 974 49.14 -27.28 25.93
C THR A 974 48.72 -25.99 26.62
N ARG A 975 47.42 -25.66 26.62
CA ARG A 975 46.92 -24.37 27.05
C ARG A 975 46.58 -24.37 28.54
N THR A 976 47.13 -23.42 29.28
CA THR A 976 46.89 -23.26 30.72
C THR A 976 46.05 -22.03 31.08
N MET A 977 45.96 -21.05 30.17
CA MET A 977 45.24 -19.79 30.36
C MET A 977 44.33 -19.49 29.16
N ILE A 978 43.27 -18.70 29.37
CA ILE A 978 42.36 -18.25 28.30
C ILE A 978 43.12 -17.35 27.31
N LEU A 979 43.01 -17.66 26.01
CA LEU A 979 43.71 -16.94 24.95
C LEU A 979 43.28 -15.46 24.89
N GLY A 980 44.24 -14.55 24.96
CA GLY A 980 44.01 -13.10 24.97
C GLY A 980 43.52 -12.55 26.31
N MET A 981 43.49 -13.38 27.36
CA MET A 981 43.13 -12.99 28.73
C MET A 981 44.04 -13.69 29.73
N GLU A 982 45.33 -13.36 29.72
CA GLU A 982 46.40 -14.06 30.44
C GLU A 982 46.25 -14.06 31.97
N SER A 983 45.26 -13.35 32.52
CA SER A 983 44.91 -13.36 33.96
C SER A 983 43.86 -14.41 34.35
N PHE A 984 43.28 -15.12 33.38
CA PHE A 984 42.21 -16.11 33.61
C PHE A 984 42.70 -17.53 33.31
N ALA A 985 42.65 -18.39 34.32
CA ALA A 985 42.99 -19.81 34.17
C ALA A 985 41.97 -20.53 33.29
N LEU A 986 42.44 -21.54 32.57
CA LEU A 986 41.59 -22.39 31.75
C LEU A 986 40.73 -23.32 32.65
N PRO A 987 39.42 -23.49 32.41
CA PRO A 987 38.60 -24.43 33.16
C PRO A 987 39.04 -25.88 32.91
N SER A 988 38.80 -26.77 33.87
CA SER A 988 39.00 -28.20 33.63
C SER A 988 37.94 -28.75 32.65
N ILE A 989 38.25 -29.87 31.99
CA ILE A 989 37.30 -30.52 31.07
C ILE A 989 36.01 -30.90 31.82
N GLU A 990 36.13 -31.40 33.04
CA GLU A 990 35.00 -31.77 33.90
C GLU A 990 34.14 -30.56 34.28
N GLU A 991 34.75 -29.40 34.53
CA GLU A 991 34.02 -28.16 34.77
C GLU A 991 33.24 -27.72 33.53
N VAL A 992 33.81 -27.88 32.33
CA VAL A 992 33.09 -27.60 31.08
C VAL A 992 31.91 -28.55 30.89
N ILE A 993 32.09 -29.84 31.18
CA ILE A 993 31.03 -30.85 31.09
C ILE A 993 29.90 -30.52 32.06
N ASP A 994 30.20 -30.29 33.34
CA ASP A 994 29.21 -29.97 34.36
C ASP A 994 28.41 -28.72 33.99
N MET A 995 29.11 -27.64 33.64
CA MET A 995 28.45 -26.36 33.31
C MET A 995 27.59 -26.46 32.06
N THR A 996 28.04 -27.19 31.03
CA THR A 996 27.29 -27.34 29.77
C THR A 996 26.03 -28.18 29.99
N ILE A 997 26.08 -29.24 30.81
CA ILE A 997 24.88 -30.01 31.19
C ILE A 997 23.94 -29.14 32.02
N ARG A 998 24.47 -28.39 32.98
CA ARG A 998 23.66 -27.57 33.90
C ARG A 998 22.87 -26.49 33.15
N LEU A 999 23.50 -25.82 32.20
CA LEU A 999 22.88 -24.79 31.36
C LEU A 999 22.02 -25.41 30.25
N GLY A 1000 22.54 -26.40 29.51
CA GLY A 1000 21.82 -27.04 28.40
C GLY A 1000 20.56 -27.79 28.84
N SER A 1001 20.55 -28.37 30.05
CA SER A 1001 19.38 -29.05 30.62
C SER A 1001 18.15 -28.15 30.81
N ARG A 1002 18.33 -26.82 30.75
CA ARG A 1002 17.21 -25.88 30.81
C ARG A 1002 16.32 -25.97 29.58
N THR A 1003 16.88 -26.28 28.41
CA THR A 1003 16.14 -26.34 27.14
C THR A 1003 16.14 -27.74 26.52
N ASN A 1004 17.06 -28.62 26.94
CA ASN A 1004 17.01 -30.06 26.63
C ASN A 1004 17.41 -30.91 27.85
N PRO A 1005 16.45 -31.45 28.62
CA PRO A 1005 16.75 -32.29 29.79
C PRO A 1005 17.60 -33.54 29.51
N ALA A 1006 17.66 -33.99 28.24
CA ALA A 1006 18.37 -35.19 27.82
C ALA A 1006 19.82 -34.94 27.35
N ILE A 1007 20.31 -33.69 27.41
CA ILE A 1007 21.67 -33.34 26.96
C ILE A 1007 22.74 -34.16 27.70
N ARG A 1008 23.71 -34.70 26.94
CA ARG A 1008 24.86 -35.44 27.49
C ARG A 1008 26.18 -35.12 26.78
N CYS A 1009 27.30 -35.39 27.44
CA CYS A 1009 28.62 -35.34 26.82
C CYS A 1009 28.86 -36.61 25.98
N GLY A 1010 29.23 -36.47 24.72
CA GLY A 1010 29.60 -37.57 23.83
C GLY A 1010 31.07 -37.97 23.94
N GLY A 1011 31.92 -37.05 24.38
CA GLY A 1011 33.35 -37.25 24.57
C GLY A 1011 34.15 -35.96 24.35
N VAL A 1012 35.46 -36.11 24.17
CA VAL A 1012 36.41 -35.00 24.12
C VAL A 1012 37.24 -35.04 22.84
N SER A 1013 37.35 -33.89 22.20
CA SER A 1013 38.18 -33.63 21.02
C SER A 1013 39.43 -32.86 21.43
N PHE A 1014 40.61 -33.44 21.20
CA PHE A 1014 41.89 -32.77 21.47
C PHE A 1014 42.49 -32.20 20.18
N ASN A 1015 42.97 -30.96 20.29
CA ASN A 1015 43.87 -30.40 19.30
C ASN A 1015 45.31 -30.80 19.65
N THR A 1016 45.80 -31.91 19.09
CA THR A 1016 47.15 -32.42 19.37
C THR A 1016 48.17 -32.02 18.30
N SER A 1017 47.92 -30.94 17.56
CA SER A 1017 48.78 -30.50 16.44
C SER A 1017 50.23 -30.19 16.85
N SER A 1018 50.46 -29.90 18.14
CA SER A 1018 51.78 -29.62 18.72
C SER A 1018 52.54 -30.86 19.21
N TYR A 1019 51.92 -32.05 19.16
CA TYR A 1019 52.51 -33.31 19.60
C TYR A 1019 52.90 -34.18 18.39
N ASP A 1020 53.89 -35.04 18.55
CA ASP A 1020 54.09 -36.17 17.63
C ASP A 1020 53.00 -37.24 17.82
N ALA A 1021 52.94 -38.22 16.91
CA ALA A 1021 51.87 -39.21 16.89
C ALA A 1021 51.84 -40.09 18.16
N ASP A 1022 53.00 -40.52 18.65
CA ASP A 1022 53.09 -41.42 19.80
C ASP A 1022 52.74 -40.69 21.10
N ALA A 1023 53.23 -39.45 21.26
CA ALA A 1023 52.92 -38.60 22.40
C ALA A 1023 51.45 -38.17 22.44
N ALA A 1024 50.85 -37.89 21.27
CA ALA A 1024 49.42 -37.58 21.17
C ALA A 1024 48.55 -38.78 21.58
N GLU A 1025 48.87 -39.99 21.11
CA GLU A 1025 48.12 -41.20 21.45
C GLU A 1025 48.24 -41.55 22.93
N ALA A 1026 49.45 -41.48 23.50
CA ALA A 1026 49.67 -41.72 24.93
C ALA A 1026 48.88 -40.75 25.81
N LEU A 1027 48.83 -39.46 25.43
CA LEU A 1027 48.05 -38.44 26.11
C LEU A 1027 46.55 -38.73 26.04
N MET A 1028 46.02 -39.03 24.85
CA MET A 1028 44.60 -39.32 24.66
C MET A 1028 44.17 -40.60 25.40
N ALA A 1029 45.01 -41.64 25.44
CA ALA A 1029 44.75 -42.85 26.19
C ALA A 1029 44.67 -42.60 27.70
N ALA A 1030 45.61 -41.83 28.26
CA ALA A 1030 45.61 -41.46 29.67
C ALA A 1030 44.36 -40.63 30.05
N GLU A 1031 43.99 -39.66 29.20
CA GLU A 1031 42.80 -38.83 29.44
C GLU A 1031 41.50 -39.61 29.25
N ARG A 1032 41.45 -40.59 28.34
CA ARG A 1032 40.30 -41.51 28.18
C ARG A 1032 40.06 -42.33 29.44
N GLU A 1033 41.12 -42.86 30.06
CA GLU A 1033 41.03 -43.57 31.34
C GLU A 1033 40.58 -42.62 32.46
N ARG A 1034 41.18 -41.43 32.54
CA ARG A 1034 40.90 -40.44 33.59
C ARG A 1034 39.46 -39.93 33.56
N LEU A 1035 38.94 -39.63 32.37
CA LEU A 1035 37.62 -39.03 32.17
C LEU A 1035 36.49 -40.05 32.09
N GLY A 1036 36.80 -41.31 31.77
CA GLY A 1036 35.80 -42.35 31.52
C GLY A 1036 34.92 -42.06 30.29
N LEU A 1037 35.40 -41.22 29.37
CA LEU A 1037 34.74 -40.81 28.13
C LEU A 1037 35.71 -41.01 26.95
N PRO A 1038 35.21 -41.22 25.72
CA PRO A 1038 36.08 -41.24 24.55
C PRO A 1038 36.84 -39.92 24.40
N VAL A 1039 38.14 -40.03 24.15
CA VAL A 1039 39.05 -38.92 23.85
C VAL A 1039 39.73 -39.21 22.53
N ALA A 1040 39.64 -38.28 21.59
CA ALA A 1040 40.20 -38.42 20.24
C ALA A 1040 40.70 -37.10 19.68
N ASP A 1041 41.59 -37.16 18.69
CA ASP A 1041 41.89 -36.06 17.78
C ASP A 1041 41.20 -36.36 16.43
N PRO A 1042 40.08 -35.69 16.11
CA PRO A 1042 39.31 -35.95 14.89
C PRO A 1042 40.09 -35.74 13.59
N ILE A 1043 41.20 -34.99 13.62
CA ILE A 1043 42.03 -34.74 12.45
C ILE A 1043 43.03 -35.86 12.22
N ARG A 1044 43.47 -36.55 13.28
CA ARG A 1044 44.31 -37.75 13.17
C ARG A 1044 43.50 -39.00 12.81
N GLY A 1045 42.22 -39.04 13.17
CA GLY A 1045 41.33 -40.17 12.90
C GLY A 1045 41.68 -41.42 13.72
N GLY A 1046 41.43 -42.61 13.16
CA GLY A 1046 41.73 -43.89 13.80
C GLY A 1046 40.69 -44.36 14.82
N ASN A 1047 40.98 -45.48 15.50
CA ASN A 1047 40.02 -46.18 16.37
C ASN A 1047 39.44 -45.29 17.48
N GLY A 1048 40.23 -44.38 18.06
CA GLY A 1048 39.75 -43.45 19.08
C GLY A 1048 38.68 -42.49 18.56
N PHE A 1049 38.79 -42.04 17.31
CA PHE A 1049 37.78 -41.20 16.69
C PHE A 1049 36.51 -41.98 16.36
N ASP A 1050 36.63 -43.25 15.94
CA ASP A 1050 35.47 -44.11 15.75
C ASP A 1050 34.74 -44.38 17.07
N GLU A 1051 35.45 -44.63 18.18
CA GLU A 1051 34.85 -44.75 19.51
C GLU A 1051 34.10 -43.48 19.94
N LEU A 1052 34.65 -42.30 19.63
CA LEU A 1052 33.98 -41.02 19.87
C LEU A 1052 32.68 -40.92 19.06
N VAL A 1053 32.71 -41.30 17.78
CA VAL A 1053 31.52 -41.31 16.90
C VAL A 1053 30.45 -42.28 17.43
N GLU A 1054 30.82 -43.51 17.79
CA GLU A 1054 29.87 -44.49 18.34
C GLU A 1054 29.25 -44.01 19.66
N SER A 1055 30.04 -43.39 20.55
CA SER A 1055 29.53 -42.80 21.79
C SER A 1055 28.55 -41.64 21.56
N ILE A 1056 28.70 -40.90 20.46
CA ILE A 1056 27.76 -39.84 20.09
C ILE A 1056 26.45 -40.44 19.56
N LEU A 1057 26.51 -41.54 18.81
CA LEU A 1057 25.35 -42.16 18.16
C LEU A 1057 24.52 -43.07 19.09
N ALA A 1058 25.14 -43.59 20.15
CA ALA A 1058 24.50 -44.40 21.21
C ALA A 1058 23.37 -43.66 21.94
#